data_AF-A0A485KN58-F1
#
_entry.id   AF-A0A485KN58-F1
#
_cell.length_a   1.000
_cell.length_b   1.000
_cell.length_c   1.000
_cell.angle_alpha   90.00
_cell.angle_beta   90.00
_cell.angle_gamma   90.00
#
_symmetry.space_group_name_H-M   'P 1'
#
loop_
_entity.id
_entity.type
_entity.pdbx_description
1 polymer ?
#
loop_
_entity_poly.entity_id
_entity_poly.type
_entity_poly.pdbx_seq_one_letter_code
_entity_poly.pdbx_strand_id
1 'polypeptide(L)'
;MSAGPCVGTQAFRQLDDMLFACTVVDVAYDEFHHPIAWTIQYIDDNNVEKVTDLHELNFNVKQVVVNQQRHGIFHQVFAQLLSYWTPWDHLTVYRLLCKQCYEATMRVSVWRSLNLSIAPHPVSIERYLNLVLNRFVRHDAWGEMPVKALVEELFLDGLPVTDQDLWGLLRQTPQLKSLSLVGCPHVSFHIFPICESLQSTLALESIDLYLTSVQNSGAMVLQNKFRRDIAVSPSHLVPFHAPSFEQFQVDAWGPTRLFVDKDRLLQDDNAAWPVDQRGILFDWPSAILPVFLLESPPTPYIFKSMASGDRFLRHMSRHVWSPQQKKLASLLAQPSVAMPPPKREDPLDIQAKQVFASLQAWKSSLEAQVRELTAAVAKAKSEHEVAQCEYEHAELQRRLVERSANRAVLALSMGQATVDPPTRTIVNKPGDLKLPPLPTDDAIAALATTLELDHFVIFDNFLGHDMALALHETLDNLHTYGPFPFERGVLAGGKTGRNLRYEMPAIRGDDVLWLDGTEDGCPEILVQTLRQLDRLVLERLVNTELSECALMRKKVMLTCYPGEGAAYVKHCDNPNGNGRKLTVILYLNPYWTPADGGALWLHHGDTRHTVEPLLDRLLLFYSDKRNPHEVQPTTAKRFAMTVWYMDWDEYMQTQVFLEDDNTERSKIEAEIKKFKART
;
A
#
# COMPACT_ATOMS: atom_id res chain seq x y z
N MET A 1 -30.82 -46.81 26.33
CA MET A 1 -30.58 -47.36 24.98
C MET A 1 -31.29 -46.48 23.97
N SER A 2 -30.70 -45.33 23.65
CA SER A 2 -31.06 -44.54 22.47
C SER A 2 -30.15 -45.01 21.34
N ALA A 3 -30.71 -45.56 20.28
CA ALA A 3 -29.95 -46.01 19.12
C ALA A 3 -29.09 -44.85 18.59
N GLY A 4 -27.77 -45.00 18.63
CA GLY A 4 -26.85 -44.07 17.98
C GLY A 4 -27.03 -44.10 16.45
N PRO A 5 -26.48 -43.10 15.73
CA PRO A 5 -26.60 -43.05 14.28
C PRO A 5 -26.03 -44.33 13.67
N CYS A 6 -26.86 -45.03 12.90
CA CYS A 6 -26.51 -46.28 12.24
C CYS A 6 -25.97 -46.03 10.83
N VAL A 7 -25.22 -47.01 10.31
CA VAL A 7 -24.76 -47.02 8.91
C VAL A 7 -25.97 -46.85 7.98
N GLY A 8 -25.86 -45.90 7.05
CA GLY A 8 -26.93 -45.48 6.14
C GLY A 8 -27.68 -44.20 6.54
N THR A 9 -27.38 -43.62 7.72
CA THR A 9 -28.02 -42.36 8.15
C THR A 9 -27.50 -41.18 7.34
N GLN A 10 -28.42 -40.33 6.84
CA GLN A 10 -28.08 -39.07 6.20
C GLN A 10 -27.75 -37.99 7.23
N ALA A 11 -26.66 -37.27 7.01
CA ALA A 11 -26.14 -36.21 7.88
C ALA A 11 -25.62 -35.04 7.04
N PHE A 12 -25.33 -33.92 7.69
CA PHE A 12 -24.60 -32.82 7.08
C PHE A 12 -23.31 -32.58 7.86
N ARG A 13 -22.17 -32.63 7.19
CA ARG A 13 -20.87 -32.26 7.76
C ARG A 13 -20.74 -30.74 7.79
N GLN A 14 -20.42 -30.17 8.94
CA GLN A 14 -20.18 -28.73 9.11
C GLN A 14 -18.68 -28.41 9.10
N LEU A 15 -18.17 -27.81 8.03
CA LEU A 15 -16.79 -27.36 7.88
C LEU A 15 -16.80 -25.85 7.63
N ASP A 16 -16.13 -25.07 8.49
CA ASP A 16 -16.00 -23.60 8.36
C ASP A 16 -17.33 -22.88 8.05
N ASP A 17 -18.38 -23.21 8.82
CA ASP A 17 -19.76 -22.71 8.66
C ASP A 17 -20.49 -23.10 7.36
N MET A 18 -19.92 -23.98 6.55
CA MET A 18 -20.56 -24.59 5.39
C MET A 18 -21.05 -26.01 5.69
N LEU A 19 -22.19 -26.38 5.11
CA LEU A 19 -22.86 -27.66 5.34
C LEU A 19 -22.81 -28.53 4.09
N PHE A 20 -22.18 -29.69 4.20
CA PHE A 20 -22.02 -30.67 3.13
C PHE A 20 -22.88 -31.90 3.39
N ALA A 21 -23.71 -32.30 2.44
CA ALA A 21 -24.59 -33.45 2.60
C ALA A 21 -23.79 -34.74 2.49
N CYS A 22 -23.94 -35.64 3.47
CA CYS A 22 -23.20 -36.90 3.51
C CYS A 22 -24.04 -38.06 4.07
N THR A 23 -23.61 -39.28 3.80
CA THR A 23 -24.17 -40.52 4.34
C THR A 23 -23.13 -41.25 5.17
N VAL A 24 -23.50 -41.72 6.36
CA VAL A 24 -22.60 -42.54 7.19
C VAL A 24 -22.47 -43.93 6.57
N VAL A 25 -21.26 -44.30 6.14
CA VAL A 25 -20.94 -45.57 5.46
C VAL A 25 -20.42 -46.63 6.43
N ASP A 26 -19.68 -46.23 7.45
CA ASP A 26 -19.14 -47.15 8.45
C ASP A 26 -18.95 -46.46 9.80
N VAL A 27 -18.93 -47.23 10.89
CA VAL A 27 -18.71 -46.73 12.25
C VAL A 27 -17.69 -47.63 12.96
N ALA A 28 -16.57 -47.05 13.37
CA ALA A 28 -15.54 -47.75 14.15
C ALA A 28 -15.85 -47.65 15.65
N TYR A 29 -15.65 -48.75 16.38
CA TYR A 29 -15.93 -48.86 17.81
C TYR A 29 -14.66 -49.14 18.63
N ASP A 30 -14.62 -48.68 19.87
CA ASP A 30 -13.55 -49.00 20.83
C ASP A 30 -13.71 -50.39 21.48
N GLU A 31 -12.75 -50.78 22.32
CA GLU A 31 -12.75 -52.05 23.07
C GLU A 31 -13.98 -52.21 23.99
N PHE A 32 -14.67 -51.12 24.32
CA PHE A 32 -15.89 -51.10 25.14
C PHE A 32 -17.18 -50.94 24.30
N HIS A 33 -17.09 -51.07 22.97
CA HIS A 33 -18.20 -50.93 22.01
C HIS A 33 -18.83 -49.52 21.92
N HIS A 34 -18.09 -48.46 22.22
CA HIS A 34 -18.49 -47.08 21.93
C HIS A 34 -18.03 -46.64 20.53
N PRO A 35 -18.88 -45.95 19.75
CA PRO A 35 -18.48 -45.43 18.45
C PRO A 35 -17.47 -44.30 18.62
N ILE A 36 -16.29 -44.46 18.01
CA ILE A 36 -15.15 -43.53 18.10
C ILE A 36 -14.84 -42.81 16.78
N ALA A 37 -15.34 -43.33 15.66
CA ALA A 37 -15.20 -42.65 14.36
C ALA A 37 -16.31 -43.07 13.40
N TRP A 38 -16.75 -42.13 12.57
CA TRP A 38 -17.75 -42.31 11.53
C TRP A 38 -17.11 -42.08 10.17
N THR A 39 -17.12 -43.10 9.32
CA THR A 39 -16.75 -42.95 7.92
C THR A 39 -17.96 -42.43 7.17
N ILE A 40 -17.87 -41.23 6.60
CA ILE A 40 -18.92 -40.57 5.83
C ILE A 40 -18.57 -40.54 4.35
N GLN A 41 -19.58 -40.56 3.50
CA GLN A 41 -19.47 -40.34 2.07
C GLN A 41 -20.27 -39.11 1.67
N TYR A 42 -19.62 -38.17 1.01
CA TYR A 42 -20.25 -36.96 0.51
C TYR A 42 -21.13 -37.24 -0.70
N ILE A 43 -22.27 -36.58 -0.80
CA ILE A 43 -23.26 -36.84 -1.87
C ILE A 43 -22.87 -36.17 -3.20
N ASP A 44 -22.11 -35.08 -3.14
CA ASP A 44 -21.73 -34.27 -4.29
C ASP A 44 -20.56 -34.86 -5.09
N ASP A 45 -19.50 -35.33 -4.42
CA ASP A 45 -18.29 -35.85 -5.08
C ASP A 45 -18.02 -37.34 -4.81
N ASN A 46 -18.88 -38.01 -4.04
CA ASN A 46 -18.73 -39.40 -3.58
C ASN A 46 -17.44 -39.67 -2.79
N ASN A 47 -16.74 -38.63 -2.34
CA ASN A 47 -15.52 -38.77 -1.57
C ASN A 47 -15.82 -39.32 -0.19
N VAL A 48 -14.90 -40.14 0.35
CA VAL A 48 -15.09 -40.86 1.61
C VAL A 48 -14.08 -40.36 2.62
N GLU A 49 -14.58 -39.88 3.77
CA GLU A 49 -13.77 -39.30 4.82
C GLU A 49 -14.10 -39.91 6.17
N LYS A 50 -13.11 -40.04 7.05
CA LYS A 50 -13.29 -40.58 8.40
C LYS A 50 -13.29 -39.45 9.43
N VAL A 51 -14.41 -39.28 10.11
CA VAL A 51 -14.65 -38.20 11.08
C VAL A 51 -14.63 -38.78 12.48
N THR A 52 -13.82 -38.19 13.37
CA THR A 52 -13.68 -38.64 14.76
C THR A 52 -14.51 -37.82 15.75
N ASP A 53 -14.93 -36.61 15.38
CA ASP A 53 -15.81 -35.78 16.20
C ASP A 53 -17.27 -35.90 15.74
N LEU A 54 -18.20 -36.21 16.65
CA LEU A 54 -19.62 -36.32 16.31
C LEU A 54 -20.29 -34.96 16.14
N HIS A 55 -19.77 -33.92 16.81
CA HIS A 55 -20.35 -32.56 16.76
C HIS A 55 -20.23 -31.91 15.38
N GLU A 56 -19.31 -32.42 14.58
CA GLU A 56 -19.06 -32.09 13.20
C GLU A 56 -20.16 -32.58 12.24
N LEU A 57 -21.02 -33.50 12.69
CA LEU A 57 -22.13 -34.08 11.93
C LEU A 57 -23.48 -33.60 12.48
N ASN A 58 -24.20 -32.83 11.66
CA ASN A 58 -25.54 -32.35 11.97
C ASN A 58 -26.61 -33.26 11.33
N PHE A 59 -27.43 -33.89 12.15
CA PHE A 59 -28.48 -34.82 11.73
C PHE A 59 -29.87 -34.15 11.65
N ASN A 60 -30.00 -32.84 11.93
CA ASN A 60 -31.27 -32.12 11.99
C ASN A 60 -31.58 -31.36 10.67
N VAL A 61 -32.30 -32.03 9.78
CA VAL A 61 -32.69 -31.53 8.44
C VAL A 61 -33.42 -30.17 8.48
N LYS A 62 -34.18 -29.84 9.54
CA LYS A 62 -34.94 -28.58 9.61
C LYS A 62 -34.08 -27.34 9.81
N GLN A 63 -33.00 -27.41 10.59
CA GLN A 63 -32.08 -26.29 10.77
C GLN A 63 -31.22 -26.04 9.51
N VAL A 64 -30.89 -27.10 8.78
CA VAL A 64 -30.11 -27.05 7.54
C VAL A 64 -30.86 -26.31 6.43
N VAL A 65 -32.16 -26.58 6.25
CA VAL A 65 -32.99 -25.90 5.24
C VAL A 65 -33.11 -24.39 5.50
N VAL A 66 -33.23 -23.97 6.77
CA VAL A 66 -33.29 -22.55 7.15
C VAL A 66 -31.96 -21.84 6.87
N ASN A 67 -30.84 -22.50 7.14
CA ASN A 67 -29.51 -21.94 6.87
C ASN A 67 -29.24 -21.86 5.35
N GLN A 68 -29.62 -22.87 4.56
CA GLN A 68 -29.47 -22.83 3.10
C GLN A 68 -30.32 -21.72 2.44
N GLN A 69 -31.55 -21.47 2.94
CA GLN A 69 -32.37 -20.36 2.45
C GLN A 69 -31.75 -18.98 2.71
N ARG A 70 -31.12 -18.78 3.88
CA ARG A 70 -30.41 -17.54 4.20
C ARG A 70 -29.21 -17.29 3.29
N HIS A 71 -28.46 -18.33 2.95
CA HIS A 71 -27.35 -18.25 1.99
C HIS A 71 -27.85 -17.91 0.57
N GLY A 72 -28.94 -18.53 0.11
CA GLY A 72 -29.55 -18.20 -1.19
C GLY A 72 -30.00 -16.74 -1.31
N ILE A 73 -30.61 -16.18 -0.26
CA ILE A 73 -31.01 -14.77 -0.20
C ILE A 73 -29.77 -13.86 -0.22
N PHE A 74 -28.72 -14.20 0.53
CA PHE A 74 -27.47 -13.45 0.53
C PHE A 74 -26.82 -13.38 -0.86
N HIS A 75 -26.78 -14.49 -1.60
CA HIS A 75 -26.25 -14.50 -2.97
C HIS A 75 -27.08 -13.64 -3.93
N GLN A 76 -28.41 -13.63 -3.79
CA GLN A 76 -29.27 -12.78 -4.60
C GLN A 76 -29.06 -11.28 -4.29
N VAL A 77 -28.94 -10.91 -3.02
CA VAL A 77 -28.63 -9.53 -2.60
C VAL A 77 -27.23 -9.13 -3.05
N PHE A 78 -26.24 -10.02 -2.92
CA PHE A 78 -24.87 -9.78 -3.35
C PHE A 78 -24.78 -9.55 -4.86
N ALA A 79 -25.52 -10.34 -5.66
CA ALA A 79 -25.58 -10.15 -7.11
C ALA A 79 -26.18 -8.79 -7.52
N GLN A 80 -27.12 -8.24 -6.73
CA GLN A 80 -27.67 -6.90 -6.94
C GLN A 80 -26.71 -5.78 -6.53
N LEU A 81 -25.90 -6.00 -5.49
CA LEU A 81 -24.89 -5.03 -5.05
C LEU A 81 -23.69 -4.96 -6.00
N LEU A 82 -23.40 -6.06 -6.71
CA LEU A 82 -22.28 -6.21 -7.64
C LEU A 82 -22.26 -5.12 -8.72
N SER A 83 -23.41 -4.66 -9.20
CA SER A 83 -23.52 -3.64 -10.24
C SER A 83 -23.13 -2.23 -9.79
N TYR A 84 -22.99 -2.02 -8.48
CA TYR A 84 -22.65 -0.72 -7.88
C TYR A 84 -21.18 -0.63 -7.44
N TRP A 85 -20.42 -1.72 -7.57
CA TRP A 85 -19.02 -1.76 -7.16
C TRP A 85 -18.12 -1.17 -8.23
N THR A 86 -17.05 -0.49 -7.80
CA THR A 86 -16.05 0.02 -8.74
C THR A 86 -15.15 -1.13 -9.21
N PRO A 87 -14.51 -1.01 -10.39
CA PRO A 87 -13.48 -1.96 -10.82
C PRO A 87 -12.35 -2.14 -9.80
N TRP A 88 -12.09 -1.15 -8.94
CA TRP A 88 -11.15 -1.25 -7.84
C TRP A 88 -11.64 -2.11 -6.68
N ASP A 89 -12.93 -2.02 -6.33
CA ASP A 89 -13.54 -2.85 -5.29
C ASP A 89 -13.54 -4.33 -5.71
N HIS A 90 -13.78 -4.60 -6.99
CA HIS A 90 -13.61 -5.94 -7.55
C HIS A 90 -12.17 -6.47 -7.42
N LEU A 91 -11.16 -5.60 -7.42
CA LEU A 91 -9.74 -5.98 -7.31
C LEU A 91 -9.22 -6.06 -5.88
N THR A 92 -9.87 -5.41 -4.91
CA THR A 92 -9.35 -5.33 -3.54
C THR A 92 -10.17 -6.13 -2.54
N VAL A 93 -11.49 -6.16 -2.71
CA VAL A 93 -12.40 -6.82 -1.77
C VAL A 93 -12.48 -8.33 -2.02
N TYR A 94 -12.07 -8.82 -3.19
CA TYR A 94 -12.23 -10.23 -3.57
C TYR A 94 -11.59 -11.24 -2.61
N ARG A 95 -10.53 -10.87 -1.89
CA ARG A 95 -9.86 -11.74 -0.90
C ARG A 95 -10.70 -11.97 0.35
N LEU A 96 -11.67 -11.09 0.59
CA LEU A 96 -12.59 -11.14 1.72
C LEU A 96 -13.92 -11.82 1.33
N LEU A 97 -14.05 -12.27 0.08
CA LEU A 97 -15.29 -12.83 -0.45
C LEU A 97 -15.30 -14.35 -0.43
N CYS A 98 -16.49 -14.89 -0.18
CA CYS A 98 -16.77 -16.32 -0.29
C CYS A 98 -16.50 -16.84 -1.72
N LYS A 99 -16.18 -18.13 -1.90
CA LYS A 99 -15.86 -18.71 -3.23
C LYS A 99 -16.91 -18.43 -4.30
N GLN A 100 -18.19 -18.54 -3.97
CA GLN A 100 -19.29 -18.27 -4.90
C GLN A 100 -19.46 -16.77 -5.20
N CYS A 101 -19.18 -15.91 -4.22
CA CYS A 101 -19.17 -14.45 -4.35
C CYS A 101 -18.01 -14.01 -5.26
N TYR A 102 -16.85 -14.63 -5.09
CA TYR A 102 -15.66 -14.46 -5.93
C TYR A 102 -15.94 -14.85 -7.38
N GLU A 103 -16.54 -16.02 -7.61
CA GLU A 103 -16.93 -16.48 -8.95
C GLU A 103 -17.92 -15.51 -9.63
N ALA A 104 -18.83 -14.89 -8.86
CA ALA A 104 -19.73 -13.86 -9.39
C ALA A 104 -18.99 -12.57 -9.80
N THR A 105 -17.97 -12.13 -9.04
CA THR A 105 -17.13 -10.96 -9.40
C THR A 105 -16.22 -11.22 -10.61
N MET A 106 -15.88 -12.48 -10.88
CA MET A 106 -14.98 -12.90 -11.96
C MET A 106 -15.73 -13.29 -13.24
N ARG A 107 -16.99 -12.89 -13.39
CA ARG A 107 -17.77 -13.09 -14.63
C ARG A 107 -17.36 -12.10 -15.70
N VAL A 108 -17.15 -12.58 -16.92
CA VAL A 108 -16.78 -11.77 -18.10
C VAL A 108 -17.72 -10.58 -18.32
N SER A 109 -19.02 -10.74 -18.05
CA SER A 109 -20.03 -9.69 -18.24
C SER A 109 -19.75 -8.41 -17.47
N VAL A 110 -19.09 -8.51 -16.30
CA VAL A 110 -18.76 -7.36 -15.44
C VAL A 110 -17.59 -6.54 -16.02
N TRP A 111 -16.69 -7.18 -16.76
CA TRP A 111 -15.44 -6.59 -17.24
C TRP A 111 -15.49 -6.11 -18.69
N ARG A 112 -16.65 -6.19 -19.36
CA ARG A 112 -16.84 -5.69 -20.74
C ARG A 112 -16.97 -4.18 -20.83
N SER A 113 -17.62 -3.56 -19.84
CA SER A 113 -17.79 -2.11 -19.73
C SER A 113 -17.15 -1.64 -18.44
N LEU A 114 -16.09 -0.84 -18.54
CA LEU A 114 -15.28 -0.41 -17.40
C LEU A 114 -15.33 1.09 -17.23
N ASN A 115 -15.85 1.54 -16.09
CA ASN A 115 -15.75 2.93 -15.68
C ASN A 115 -14.63 3.10 -14.66
N LEU A 116 -13.54 3.75 -15.09
CA LEU A 116 -12.34 3.98 -14.29
C LEU A 116 -12.21 5.45 -13.84
N SER A 117 -13.22 6.28 -14.10
CA SER A 117 -13.22 7.73 -13.81
C SER A 117 -12.98 8.06 -12.33
N ILE A 118 -13.24 7.12 -11.42
CA ILE A 118 -12.98 7.24 -9.98
C ILE A 118 -11.69 6.49 -9.65
N ALA A 119 -10.53 7.15 -9.79
CA ALA A 119 -9.25 6.56 -9.41
C ALA A 119 -9.05 6.53 -7.87
N PRO A 120 -8.51 5.43 -7.31
CA PRO A 120 -8.22 5.32 -5.89
C PRO A 120 -6.97 6.12 -5.50
N HIS A 121 -7.09 7.03 -4.54
CA HIS A 121 -5.95 7.72 -3.92
C HIS A 121 -5.18 6.72 -3.04
N PRO A 122 -3.84 6.51 -3.15
CA PRO A 122 -2.79 7.28 -3.82
C PRO A 122 -2.09 6.54 -4.99
N VAL A 123 -2.81 5.76 -5.79
CA VAL A 123 -2.19 4.94 -6.84
C VAL A 123 -1.97 5.79 -8.09
N SER A 124 -0.77 5.71 -8.70
CA SER A 124 -0.52 6.36 -9.99
C SER A 124 -1.42 5.74 -11.08
N ILE A 125 -1.92 6.58 -11.99
CA ILE A 125 -2.90 6.17 -13.02
C ILE A 125 -2.34 5.05 -13.90
N GLU A 126 -1.05 5.12 -14.26
CA GLU A 126 -0.38 4.06 -15.02
C GLU A 126 -0.41 2.71 -14.27
N ARG A 127 -0.16 2.72 -12.97
CA ARG A 127 -0.19 1.49 -12.15
C ARG A 127 -1.61 0.98 -11.99
N TYR A 128 -2.59 1.87 -11.86
CA TYR A 128 -4.01 1.55 -11.77
C TYR A 128 -4.52 0.90 -13.07
N LEU A 129 -4.24 1.50 -14.23
CA LEU A 129 -4.59 0.96 -15.55
C LEU A 129 -3.92 -0.40 -15.79
N ASN A 130 -2.62 -0.53 -15.47
CA ASN A 130 -1.90 -1.80 -15.63
C ASN A 130 -2.43 -2.91 -14.72
N LEU A 131 -2.84 -2.59 -13.48
CA LEU A 131 -3.43 -3.55 -12.53
C LEU A 131 -4.77 -4.09 -13.02
N VAL A 132 -5.63 -3.19 -13.52
CA VAL A 132 -6.97 -3.55 -14.01
C VAL A 132 -6.87 -4.35 -15.30
N LEU A 133 -6.08 -3.88 -16.28
CA LEU A 133 -6.03 -4.44 -17.63
C LEU A 133 -5.29 -5.80 -17.71
N ASN A 134 -4.31 -6.04 -16.83
CA ASN A 134 -3.55 -7.31 -16.81
C ASN A 134 -4.17 -8.39 -15.90
N ARG A 135 -5.32 -8.12 -15.27
CA ARG A 135 -6.02 -9.11 -14.44
C ARG A 135 -6.59 -10.24 -15.31
N PHE A 136 -6.54 -11.49 -14.83
CA PHE A 136 -7.19 -12.63 -15.47
C PHE A 136 -8.62 -12.83 -14.95
N VAL A 137 -9.55 -13.06 -15.88
CA VAL A 137 -10.99 -13.29 -15.66
C VAL A 137 -11.36 -14.60 -16.34
N ARG A 138 -12.28 -15.37 -15.74
CA ARG A 138 -12.66 -16.69 -16.24
C ARG A 138 -13.73 -16.56 -17.32
N HIS A 139 -13.40 -16.93 -18.55
CA HIS A 139 -14.29 -16.98 -19.70
C HIS A 139 -14.93 -18.36 -19.85
N ASP A 140 -16.25 -18.40 -20.02
CA ASP A 140 -17.03 -19.64 -20.06
C ASP A 140 -16.58 -20.62 -21.15
N ALA A 141 -16.04 -20.12 -22.27
CA ALA A 141 -15.61 -20.93 -23.41
C ALA A 141 -14.08 -21.10 -23.59
N TRP A 142 -13.25 -20.22 -23.01
CA TRP A 142 -11.81 -20.15 -23.32
C TRP A 142 -10.89 -20.16 -22.09
N GLY A 143 -11.45 -20.36 -20.89
CA GLY A 143 -10.67 -20.39 -19.65
C GLY A 143 -10.25 -19.00 -19.20
N GLU A 144 -9.08 -18.87 -18.58
CA GLU A 144 -8.62 -17.59 -18.04
C GLU A 144 -8.10 -16.66 -19.14
N MET A 145 -8.71 -15.48 -19.25
CA MET A 145 -8.33 -14.45 -20.22
C MET A 145 -8.03 -13.13 -19.52
N PRO A 146 -7.04 -12.35 -19.99
CA PRO A 146 -6.76 -11.05 -19.39
C PRO A 146 -7.86 -10.04 -19.76
N VAL A 147 -8.21 -9.14 -18.84
CA VAL A 147 -9.25 -8.11 -19.01
C VAL A 147 -9.02 -7.30 -20.28
N LYS A 148 -7.78 -6.92 -20.60
CA LYS A 148 -7.43 -6.18 -21.82
C LYS A 148 -7.89 -6.82 -23.14
N ALA A 149 -8.09 -8.13 -23.17
CA ALA A 149 -8.60 -8.85 -24.34
C ALA A 149 -10.15 -8.84 -24.43
N LEU A 150 -10.84 -8.42 -23.36
CA LEU A 150 -12.29 -8.51 -23.19
C LEU A 150 -13.01 -7.15 -23.17
N VAL A 151 -12.31 -6.05 -22.85
CA VAL A 151 -12.92 -4.71 -22.73
C VAL A 151 -13.47 -4.23 -24.07
N GLU A 152 -14.74 -3.85 -24.09
CA GLU A 152 -15.44 -3.26 -25.23
C GLU A 152 -15.73 -1.76 -25.02
N GLU A 153 -16.01 -1.33 -23.79
CA GLU A 153 -16.29 0.07 -23.44
C GLU A 153 -15.41 0.51 -22.27
N LEU A 154 -14.81 1.70 -22.39
CA LEU A 154 -13.93 2.25 -21.38
C LEU A 154 -14.21 3.74 -21.12
N PHE A 155 -14.45 4.09 -19.86
CA PHE A 155 -14.66 5.47 -19.41
C PHE A 155 -13.50 5.92 -18.51
N LEU A 156 -12.80 7.00 -18.90
CA LEU A 156 -11.65 7.57 -18.18
C LEU A 156 -11.89 9.04 -17.79
N ASP A 157 -13.14 9.41 -17.55
CA ASP A 157 -13.56 10.80 -17.45
C ASP A 157 -12.90 11.51 -16.25
N GLY A 158 -12.44 12.75 -16.45
CA GLY A 158 -11.84 13.59 -15.42
C GLY A 158 -10.43 13.16 -14.94
N LEU A 159 -9.87 12.07 -15.47
CA LEU A 159 -8.54 11.60 -15.11
C LEU A 159 -7.44 12.39 -15.85
N PRO A 160 -6.29 12.70 -15.20
CA PRO A 160 -5.14 13.32 -15.86
C PRO A 160 -4.33 12.31 -16.71
N VAL A 161 -4.99 11.68 -17.70
CA VAL A 161 -4.39 10.70 -18.63
C VAL A 161 -3.52 11.42 -19.67
N THR A 162 -2.34 10.88 -19.96
CA THR A 162 -1.43 11.40 -20.99
C THR A 162 -1.58 10.65 -22.33
N ASP A 163 -1.08 11.23 -23.42
CA ASP A 163 -1.09 10.58 -24.74
C ASP A 163 -0.26 9.29 -24.78
N GLN A 164 0.80 9.20 -23.98
CA GLN A 164 1.63 8.00 -23.86
C GLN A 164 0.85 6.84 -23.23
N ASP A 165 0.03 7.15 -22.22
CA ASP A 165 -0.86 6.18 -21.58
C ASP A 165 -1.94 5.69 -22.55
N LEU A 166 -2.54 6.61 -23.32
CA LEU A 166 -3.54 6.27 -24.34
C LEU A 166 -2.95 5.39 -25.45
N TRP A 167 -1.72 5.66 -25.89
CA TRP A 167 -1.04 4.81 -26.88
C TRP A 167 -0.82 3.39 -26.33
N GLY A 168 -0.33 3.28 -25.10
CA GLY A 168 -0.14 1.99 -24.43
C GLY A 168 -1.44 1.22 -24.26
N LEU A 169 -2.52 1.92 -23.90
CA LEU A 169 -3.84 1.34 -23.69
C LEU A 169 -4.45 0.83 -24.99
N LEU A 170 -4.55 1.69 -26.01
CA LEU A 170 -5.14 1.36 -27.31
C LEU A 170 -4.43 0.20 -27.99
N ARG A 171 -3.10 0.11 -27.86
CA ARG A 171 -2.31 -1.01 -28.39
C ARG A 171 -2.63 -2.34 -27.70
N GLN A 172 -3.00 -2.31 -26.41
CA GLN A 172 -3.24 -3.49 -25.60
C GLN A 172 -4.69 -3.97 -25.60
N THR A 173 -5.64 -3.14 -26.06
CA THR A 173 -7.08 -3.42 -26.06
C THR A 173 -7.66 -3.51 -27.48
N PRO A 174 -7.43 -4.61 -28.21
CA PRO A 174 -7.85 -4.74 -29.62
C PRO A 174 -9.36 -4.93 -29.85
N GLN A 175 -10.13 -5.18 -28.78
CA GLN A 175 -11.59 -5.34 -28.82
C GLN A 175 -12.36 -4.08 -28.38
N LEU A 176 -11.66 -3.01 -28.03
CA LEU A 176 -12.29 -1.76 -27.58
C LEU A 176 -13.10 -1.13 -28.71
N LYS A 177 -14.39 -0.88 -28.45
CA LYS A 177 -15.37 -0.27 -29.36
C LYS A 177 -15.69 1.16 -28.98
N SER A 178 -15.78 1.49 -27.68
CA SER A 178 -16.10 2.85 -27.22
C SER A 178 -15.09 3.33 -26.19
N LEU A 179 -14.61 4.57 -26.34
CA LEU A 179 -13.69 5.23 -25.42
C LEU A 179 -14.23 6.61 -25.02
N SER A 180 -14.43 6.84 -23.72
CA SER A 180 -14.83 8.13 -23.16
C SER A 180 -13.67 8.81 -22.44
N LEU A 181 -13.37 10.05 -22.84
CA LEU A 181 -12.31 10.91 -22.31
C LEU A 181 -12.89 12.27 -21.95
N VAL A 182 -13.98 12.31 -21.18
CA VAL A 182 -14.67 13.57 -20.86
C VAL A 182 -13.88 14.36 -19.82
N GLY A 183 -13.54 15.61 -20.13
CA GLY A 183 -12.89 16.53 -19.18
C GLY A 183 -11.45 16.15 -18.77
N CYS A 184 -10.70 15.45 -19.63
CA CYS A 184 -9.33 15.02 -19.35
C CYS A 184 -8.31 16.14 -19.70
N PRO A 185 -7.58 16.71 -18.72
CA PRO A 185 -6.80 17.93 -18.92
C PRO A 185 -5.43 17.75 -19.60
N HIS A 186 -4.98 16.50 -19.80
CA HIS A 186 -3.62 16.18 -20.28
C HIS A 186 -3.59 15.38 -21.59
N VAL A 187 -4.76 15.13 -22.17
CA VAL A 187 -4.86 14.56 -23.52
C VAL A 187 -4.49 15.66 -24.51
N SER A 188 -3.45 15.43 -25.31
CA SER A 188 -2.92 16.41 -26.25
C SER A 188 -3.17 15.96 -27.70
N PHE A 189 -2.53 16.61 -28.67
CA PHE A 189 -2.80 16.50 -30.10
C PHE A 189 -2.43 15.14 -30.72
N HIS A 190 -1.82 14.23 -29.97
CA HIS A 190 -1.33 12.95 -30.49
C HIS A 190 -2.41 11.86 -30.59
N ILE A 191 -3.59 12.01 -30.00
CA ILE A 191 -4.62 10.95 -30.02
C ILE A 191 -5.05 10.57 -31.45
N PHE A 192 -5.15 11.52 -32.38
CA PHE A 192 -5.55 11.26 -33.77
C PHE A 192 -4.46 10.51 -34.55
N PRO A 193 -3.18 10.95 -34.57
CA PRO A 193 -2.07 10.15 -35.12
C PRO A 193 -1.91 8.77 -34.48
N ILE A 194 -2.17 8.64 -33.17
CA ILE A 194 -2.14 7.36 -32.46
C ILE A 194 -3.21 6.42 -33.03
N CYS A 195 -4.45 6.89 -33.14
CA CYS A 195 -5.55 6.13 -33.73
C CYS A 195 -5.25 5.79 -35.19
N GLU A 196 -4.66 6.71 -35.96
CA GLU A 196 -4.23 6.49 -37.35
C GLU A 196 -3.16 5.37 -37.46
N SER A 197 -2.16 5.39 -36.59
CA SER A 197 -1.11 4.36 -36.57
C SER A 197 -1.65 2.96 -36.21
N LEU A 198 -2.77 2.90 -35.51
CA LEU A 198 -3.39 1.68 -34.98
C LEU A 198 -4.68 1.28 -35.73
N GLN A 199 -5.00 1.92 -36.87
CA GLN A 199 -6.23 1.64 -37.63
C GLN A 199 -6.35 0.17 -38.08
N SER A 200 -5.23 -0.51 -38.31
CA SER A 200 -5.21 -1.92 -38.73
C SER A 200 -5.57 -2.91 -37.60
N THR A 201 -5.48 -2.48 -36.34
CA THR A 201 -5.65 -3.35 -35.17
C THR A 201 -6.82 -2.96 -34.27
N LEU A 202 -7.24 -1.69 -34.27
CA LEU A 202 -8.30 -1.17 -33.41
C LEU A 202 -9.71 -1.49 -33.94
N ALA A 203 -10.58 -1.97 -33.04
CA ALA A 203 -12.00 -2.19 -33.28
C ALA A 203 -12.88 -0.98 -32.93
N LEU A 204 -12.26 0.18 -32.68
CA LEU A 204 -12.90 1.36 -32.12
C LEU A 204 -14.00 1.89 -33.07
N GLU A 205 -15.16 2.19 -32.53
CA GLU A 205 -16.34 2.71 -33.25
C GLU A 205 -16.69 4.12 -32.78
N SER A 206 -16.48 4.45 -31.50
CA SER A 206 -16.76 5.79 -30.95
C SER A 206 -15.70 6.32 -29.97
N ILE A 207 -15.44 7.62 -30.01
CA ILE A 207 -14.61 8.36 -29.04
C ILE A 207 -15.39 9.58 -28.53
N ASP A 208 -15.56 9.70 -27.22
CA ASP A 208 -16.11 10.89 -26.59
C ASP A 208 -14.99 11.79 -26.04
N LEU A 209 -14.92 13.03 -26.55
CA LEU A 209 -13.95 14.04 -26.14
C LEU A 209 -14.60 15.24 -25.45
N TYR A 210 -15.86 15.14 -24.98
CA TYR A 210 -16.58 16.26 -24.37
C TYR A 210 -15.73 16.98 -23.29
N LEU A 211 -15.68 18.33 -23.32
CA LEU A 211 -14.86 19.18 -22.42
C LEU A 211 -13.33 18.96 -22.42
N THR A 212 -12.80 18.13 -23.33
CA THR A 212 -11.35 17.90 -23.48
C THR A 212 -10.76 18.82 -24.55
N SER A 213 -9.69 19.54 -24.21
CA SER A 213 -9.10 20.55 -25.10
C SER A 213 -8.18 19.93 -26.15
N VAL A 214 -8.68 19.76 -27.38
CA VAL A 214 -7.85 19.36 -28.53
C VAL A 214 -7.44 20.61 -29.30
N GLN A 215 -6.14 20.87 -29.41
CA GLN A 215 -5.62 21.96 -30.22
C GLN A 215 -5.18 21.43 -31.59
N ASN A 216 -5.90 21.86 -32.65
CA ASN A 216 -5.62 21.71 -34.08
C ASN A 216 -6.21 20.47 -34.77
N SER A 217 -7.15 20.73 -35.69
CA SER A 217 -7.78 19.75 -36.57
C SER A 217 -7.28 19.94 -38.00
N GLY A 218 -6.28 19.17 -38.42
CA GLY A 218 -6.25 18.74 -39.81
C GLY A 218 -7.50 17.88 -40.05
N ALA A 219 -8.17 18.02 -41.18
CA ALA A 219 -9.29 17.15 -41.52
C ALA A 219 -8.78 15.69 -41.63
N MET A 220 -9.07 14.87 -40.62
CA MET A 220 -8.64 13.46 -40.57
C MET A 220 -9.88 12.58 -40.40
N VAL A 221 -10.09 11.67 -41.35
CA VAL A 221 -11.09 10.60 -41.23
C VAL A 221 -10.39 9.42 -40.58
N LEU A 222 -10.78 9.08 -39.36
CA LEU A 222 -10.27 7.90 -38.67
C LEU A 222 -11.09 6.69 -39.07
N GLN A 223 -10.42 5.63 -39.52
CA GLN A 223 -11.05 4.36 -39.87
C GLN A 223 -10.59 3.25 -38.93
N ASN A 224 -11.50 2.38 -38.54
CA ASN A 224 -11.15 1.20 -37.74
C ASN A 224 -10.66 0.03 -38.62
N LYS A 225 -10.32 -1.11 -38.00
CA LYS A 225 -9.85 -2.31 -38.70
C LYS A 225 -10.84 -2.85 -39.75
N PHE A 226 -12.10 -2.47 -39.64
CA PHE A 226 -13.17 -2.84 -40.58
C PHE A 226 -13.44 -1.76 -41.65
N ARG A 227 -12.58 -0.74 -41.75
CA ARG A 227 -12.75 0.43 -42.63
C ARG A 227 -14.05 1.20 -42.40
N ARG A 228 -14.60 1.15 -41.18
CA ARG A 228 -15.71 2.01 -40.77
C ARG A 228 -15.16 3.28 -40.15
N ASP A 229 -15.84 4.39 -40.40
CA ASP A 229 -15.47 5.68 -39.83
C ASP A 229 -15.76 5.68 -38.32
N ILE A 230 -14.80 6.16 -37.54
CA ILE A 230 -14.92 6.25 -36.08
C ILE A 230 -15.72 7.52 -35.76
N ALA A 231 -16.82 7.37 -35.02
CA ALA A 231 -17.64 8.48 -34.56
C ALA A 231 -16.91 9.21 -33.42
N VAL A 232 -16.53 10.46 -33.64
CA VAL A 232 -15.93 11.31 -32.59
C VAL A 232 -16.98 12.30 -32.11
N SER A 233 -17.42 12.18 -30.86
CA SER A 233 -18.28 13.18 -30.23
C SER A 233 -17.44 14.44 -30.00
N PRO A 234 -17.83 15.58 -30.58
CA PRO A 234 -17.00 16.78 -30.49
C PRO A 234 -16.98 17.30 -29.06
N SER A 235 -15.77 17.48 -28.51
CA SER A 235 -15.54 18.63 -27.62
C SER A 235 -15.85 19.88 -28.45
N HIS A 236 -16.47 20.89 -27.85
CA HIS A 236 -17.00 22.07 -28.51
C HIS A 236 -15.98 22.92 -29.32
N LEU A 237 -14.81 22.39 -29.69
CA LEU A 237 -13.65 23.09 -30.25
C LEU A 237 -13.22 22.68 -31.67
N VAL A 238 -13.92 21.82 -32.41
CA VAL A 238 -13.46 21.40 -33.76
C VAL A 238 -14.61 21.26 -34.79
N PRO A 239 -14.52 21.89 -35.98
CA PRO A 239 -15.45 21.60 -37.07
C PRO A 239 -15.09 20.26 -37.72
N PHE A 240 -16.01 19.29 -37.70
CA PHE A 240 -15.90 18.02 -38.43
C PHE A 240 -16.81 18.04 -39.66
N HIS A 241 -16.30 17.56 -40.81
CA HIS A 241 -17.11 17.16 -41.96
C HIS A 241 -17.18 15.63 -42.00
N ALA A 242 -18.36 15.05 -41.82
CA ALA A 242 -18.64 13.65 -42.16
C ALA A 242 -20.08 13.53 -42.70
N PRO A 243 -20.34 12.65 -43.68
CA PRO A 243 -21.55 12.66 -44.51
C PRO A 243 -22.81 12.10 -43.85
N SER A 244 -22.79 11.81 -42.55
CA SER A 244 -23.96 11.29 -41.83
C SER A 244 -23.96 11.79 -40.39
N PHE A 245 -24.42 13.01 -40.18
CA PHE A 245 -25.00 13.38 -38.89
C PHE A 245 -26.36 12.70 -38.79
N GLU A 246 -26.54 11.75 -37.88
CA GLU A 246 -27.86 11.59 -37.29
C GLU A 246 -28.09 12.83 -36.43
N GLN A 247 -28.90 13.76 -36.95
CA GLN A 247 -29.35 14.92 -36.20
C GLN A 247 -30.02 14.44 -34.91
N PHE A 248 -29.37 14.63 -33.76
CA PHE A 248 -30.14 14.83 -32.55
C PHE A 248 -30.82 16.19 -32.68
N GLN A 249 -32.14 16.19 -32.89
CA GLN A 249 -32.97 17.38 -32.71
C GLN A 249 -32.85 17.83 -31.26
N VAL A 250 -31.98 18.80 -31.00
CA VAL A 250 -32.02 19.59 -29.78
C VAL A 250 -33.08 20.66 -30.03
N ASP A 251 -34.33 20.35 -29.68
CA ASP A 251 -35.42 21.29 -29.78
C ASP A 251 -35.15 22.54 -28.90
N ALA A 252 -35.32 23.71 -29.53
CA ALA A 252 -35.40 25.06 -28.98
C ALA A 252 -34.11 25.73 -28.45
N TRP A 253 -33.47 26.54 -29.30
CA TRP A 253 -32.58 27.63 -28.87
C TRP A 253 -33.39 28.93 -28.72
N GLY A 254 -33.55 29.42 -27.50
CA GLY A 254 -34.14 30.73 -27.22
C GLY A 254 -33.18 31.90 -27.55
N PRO A 255 -33.68 33.13 -27.78
CA PRO A 255 -32.90 34.24 -28.36
C PRO A 255 -32.02 35.04 -27.38
N THR A 256 -31.98 34.71 -26.09
CA THR A 256 -31.25 35.48 -25.06
C THR A 256 -29.96 34.80 -24.63
N ARG A 257 -28.81 35.43 -24.91
CA ARG A 257 -27.46 34.98 -24.51
C ARG A 257 -27.04 35.68 -23.21
N LEU A 258 -26.59 34.91 -22.21
CA LEU A 258 -26.12 35.41 -20.92
C LEU A 258 -24.61 35.14 -20.76
N PHE A 259 -23.84 36.16 -20.40
CA PHE A 259 -22.40 36.11 -20.22
C PHE A 259 -22.00 36.12 -18.74
N VAL A 260 -21.02 35.30 -18.36
CA VAL A 260 -20.46 35.25 -17.00
C VAL A 260 -19.06 35.86 -16.98
N ASP A 261 -18.85 36.87 -16.14
CA ASP A 261 -17.56 37.53 -15.94
C ASP A 261 -17.24 37.73 -14.46
N LYS A 262 -16.12 37.13 -14.06
CA LYS A 262 -15.50 37.07 -12.72
C LYS A 262 -16.39 36.65 -11.55
N ASP A 263 -17.62 37.17 -11.42
CA ASP A 263 -18.71 36.76 -10.52
C ASP A 263 -20.08 37.44 -10.87
N ARG A 264 -20.30 37.92 -12.12
CA ARG A 264 -21.55 38.59 -12.54
C ARG A 264 -22.13 38.04 -13.84
N LEU A 265 -23.46 37.95 -13.89
CA LEU A 265 -24.26 37.62 -15.08
C LEU A 265 -24.63 38.89 -15.85
N LEU A 266 -24.37 38.91 -17.16
CA LEU A 266 -24.67 40.02 -18.07
C LEU A 266 -25.52 39.49 -19.24
N GLN A 267 -26.59 40.19 -19.63
CA GLN A 267 -27.45 39.83 -20.76
C GLN A 267 -27.05 40.66 -21.99
N ASP A 268 -26.94 40.03 -23.16
CA ASP A 268 -26.52 40.69 -24.40
C ASP A 268 -27.71 41.06 -25.29
N ASP A 269 -27.73 42.30 -25.78
CA ASP A 269 -28.78 42.85 -26.64
C ASP A 269 -28.32 42.83 -28.11
N ASN A 270 -29.00 42.01 -28.92
CA ASN A 270 -28.64 41.55 -30.29
C ASN A 270 -28.51 42.62 -31.42
N ALA A 271 -28.25 43.90 -31.14
CA ALA A 271 -28.49 44.97 -32.12
C ALA A 271 -27.28 45.45 -32.98
N ALA A 272 -26.09 44.85 -32.92
CA ALA A 272 -24.91 45.49 -33.53
C ALA A 272 -23.90 44.56 -34.22
N TRP A 273 -24.28 43.86 -35.30
CA TRP A 273 -23.30 43.17 -36.16
C TRP A 273 -23.62 43.39 -37.67
N PRO A 274 -22.65 43.82 -38.51
CA PRO A 274 -22.88 44.10 -39.92
C PRO A 274 -22.83 42.82 -40.78
N VAL A 275 -23.80 42.66 -41.68
CA VAL A 275 -23.92 41.53 -42.64
C VAL A 275 -23.36 41.95 -44.01
N ASP A 276 -22.50 41.14 -44.63
CA ASP A 276 -21.99 41.39 -46.00
C ASP A 276 -22.91 40.81 -47.09
N GLN A 277 -22.90 41.45 -48.27
CA GLN A 277 -23.86 41.39 -49.38
C GLN A 277 -23.91 40.06 -50.18
N ARG A 278 -23.31 38.97 -49.69
CA ARG A 278 -23.39 37.64 -50.35
C ARG A 278 -24.36 36.66 -49.70
N GLY A 279 -25.11 37.07 -48.68
CA GLY A 279 -26.10 36.18 -48.04
C GLY A 279 -25.48 34.91 -47.43
N ILE A 280 -24.18 34.95 -47.10
CA ILE A 280 -23.49 33.91 -46.34
C ILE A 280 -23.42 34.40 -44.90
N LEU A 281 -24.20 33.78 -44.02
CA LEU A 281 -23.96 33.84 -42.58
C LEU A 281 -22.63 33.13 -42.32
N PHE A 282 -21.55 33.89 -42.17
CA PHE A 282 -20.42 33.43 -41.35
C PHE A 282 -20.87 33.45 -39.90
N ASP A 283 -21.78 32.55 -39.54
CA ASP A 283 -21.86 32.15 -38.14
C ASP A 283 -20.60 31.34 -37.90
N TRP A 284 -19.81 31.84 -36.94
CA TRP A 284 -18.76 31.22 -36.14
C TRP A 284 -17.65 32.26 -35.97
N PRO A 285 -17.77 33.16 -34.97
CA PRO A 285 -16.64 33.96 -34.56
C PRO A 285 -15.56 33.01 -34.05
N SER A 286 -14.35 33.22 -34.51
CA SER A 286 -13.10 32.52 -34.22
C SER A 286 -12.61 32.68 -32.76
N ALA A 287 -13.51 32.48 -31.80
CA ALA A 287 -13.22 32.40 -30.37
C ALA A 287 -14.34 31.58 -29.70
N ILE A 288 -14.18 30.25 -29.71
CA ILE A 288 -15.07 29.29 -29.08
C ILE A 288 -14.93 29.45 -27.56
N LEU A 289 -15.86 30.17 -26.96
CA LEU A 289 -15.95 30.32 -25.51
C LEU A 289 -16.85 29.21 -24.96
N PRO A 290 -16.48 28.52 -23.86
CA PRO A 290 -17.26 27.41 -23.34
C PRO A 290 -18.67 27.84 -22.95
N VAL A 291 -19.67 27.02 -23.26
CA VAL A 291 -21.08 27.25 -22.93
C VAL A 291 -21.57 26.14 -22.01
N PHE A 292 -22.18 26.50 -20.88
CA PHE A 292 -22.75 25.53 -19.94
C PHE A 292 -24.28 25.64 -19.90
N LEU A 293 -24.94 24.47 -19.83
CA LEU A 293 -26.37 24.33 -19.55
C LEU A 293 -26.51 23.82 -18.12
N LEU A 294 -27.14 24.62 -17.26
CA LEU A 294 -27.53 24.18 -15.92
C LEU A 294 -29.00 23.77 -15.96
N GLU A 295 -29.32 22.66 -15.27
CA GLU A 295 -30.68 22.13 -15.30
C GLU A 295 -31.67 23.05 -14.57
N SER A 296 -32.68 23.46 -15.33
CA SER A 296 -33.98 24.03 -14.93
C SER A 296 -34.02 25.51 -14.47
N PRO A 297 -34.43 26.45 -15.36
CA PRO A 297 -34.67 26.28 -16.80
C PRO A 297 -33.34 26.21 -17.58
N PRO A 298 -33.31 25.59 -18.78
CA PRO A 298 -32.09 25.40 -19.56
C PRO A 298 -31.65 26.74 -20.18
N THR A 299 -30.97 27.57 -19.40
CA THR A 299 -30.39 28.82 -19.90
C THR A 299 -28.89 28.63 -20.19
N PRO A 300 -28.44 28.84 -21.43
CA PRO A 300 -27.04 28.70 -21.80
C PRO A 300 -26.20 29.88 -21.29
N TYR A 301 -25.09 29.59 -20.64
CA TYR A 301 -24.15 30.59 -20.11
C TYR A 301 -22.84 30.59 -20.89
N ILE A 302 -22.42 31.75 -21.39
CA ILE A 302 -21.20 31.92 -22.21
C ILE A 302 -20.12 32.63 -21.38
N PHE A 303 -18.89 32.12 -21.35
CA PHE A 303 -17.77 32.80 -20.68
C PHE A 303 -17.17 33.88 -21.56
N LYS A 304 -16.70 35.01 -21.00
CA LYS A 304 -16.04 36.07 -21.81
C LYS A 304 -14.63 35.74 -22.32
N SER A 305 -13.93 34.82 -21.65
CA SER A 305 -12.57 34.42 -22.05
C SER A 305 -12.27 32.97 -21.68
N MET A 306 -11.42 32.31 -22.47
CA MET A 306 -11.00 30.92 -22.23
C MET A 306 -10.31 30.74 -20.86
N ALA A 307 -9.53 31.74 -20.44
CA ALA A 307 -8.86 31.76 -19.13
C ALA A 307 -9.84 31.85 -17.95
N SER A 308 -11.06 32.34 -18.18
CA SER A 308 -12.12 32.38 -17.17
C SER A 308 -12.80 31.01 -17.02
N GLY A 309 -13.07 30.33 -18.13
CA GLY A 309 -13.64 28.98 -18.12
C GLY A 309 -12.69 27.94 -17.50
N ASP A 310 -11.41 28.00 -17.85
CA ASP A 310 -10.38 27.10 -17.32
C ASP A 310 -10.15 27.30 -15.80
N ARG A 311 -10.27 28.54 -15.32
CA ARG A 311 -10.19 28.85 -13.89
C ARG A 311 -11.42 28.33 -13.12
N PHE A 312 -12.60 28.41 -13.72
CA PHE A 312 -13.85 27.88 -13.16
C PHE A 312 -13.81 26.35 -13.06
N LEU A 313 -13.34 25.65 -14.11
CA LEU A 313 -13.14 24.20 -14.12
C LEU A 313 -12.13 23.75 -13.06
N ARG A 314 -10.99 24.44 -12.96
CA ARG A 314 -9.98 24.22 -11.90
C ARG A 314 -10.50 24.51 -10.49
N HIS A 315 -11.52 25.36 -10.37
CA HIS A 315 -12.15 25.65 -9.10
C HIS A 315 -13.17 24.56 -8.72
N MET A 316 -13.97 24.09 -9.67
CA MET A 316 -14.89 22.95 -9.52
C MET A 316 -14.13 21.66 -9.16
N SER A 317 -12.99 21.38 -9.81
CA SER A 317 -12.20 20.17 -9.55
C SER A 317 -11.49 20.18 -8.19
N ARG A 318 -11.28 21.35 -7.56
CA ARG A 318 -10.61 21.48 -6.27
C ARG A 318 -11.55 21.42 -5.07
N HIS A 319 -12.85 21.67 -5.26
CA HIS A 319 -13.80 21.82 -4.15
C HIS A 319 -15.10 21.07 -4.43
N VAL A 320 -15.03 19.74 -4.32
CA VAL A 320 -16.21 18.89 -4.22
C VAL A 320 -16.75 19.01 -2.78
N TRP A 321 -17.83 19.80 -2.67
CA TRP A 321 -18.89 19.76 -1.64
C TRP A 321 -18.66 20.54 -0.33
N SER A 322 -19.21 21.76 -0.25
CA SER A 322 -19.79 22.25 1.01
C SER A 322 -20.94 23.28 0.78
N PRO A 323 -21.92 23.36 1.70
CA PRO A 323 -23.15 24.14 1.55
C PRO A 323 -22.98 25.63 1.97
N GLN A 324 -21.90 26.30 1.56
CA GLN A 324 -21.61 27.69 1.96
C GLN A 324 -21.97 28.76 0.90
N GLN A 325 -22.70 28.41 -0.16
CA GLN A 325 -23.12 29.37 -1.19
C GLN A 325 -24.34 30.24 -0.81
N LYS A 326 -25.02 29.99 0.32
CA LYS A 326 -26.14 30.84 0.78
C LYS A 326 -25.71 32.21 1.32
N LYS A 327 -24.41 32.45 1.56
CA LYS A 327 -23.91 33.72 2.12
C LYS A 327 -23.44 34.73 1.06
N LEU A 328 -23.28 34.30 -0.19
CA LEU A 328 -22.88 35.17 -1.31
C LEU A 328 -24.10 35.74 -2.07
N ALA A 329 -25.28 35.15 -1.88
CA ALA A 329 -26.54 35.63 -2.48
C ALA A 329 -27.17 36.85 -1.75
N SER A 330 -26.64 37.26 -0.57
CA SER A 330 -27.23 38.34 0.23
C SER A 330 -26.53 39.70 0.09
N LEU A 331 -25.62 39.88 -0.88
CA LEU A 331 -24.88 41.13 -1.09
C LEU A 331 -25.20 41.84 -2.42
N LEU A 332 -26.30 41.46 -3.08
CA LEU A 332 -26.86 42.20 -4.21
C LEU A 332 -28.07 43.03 -3.76
N ALA A 333 -27.84 44.32 -3.48
CA ALA A 333 -28.90 45.33 -3.41
C ALA A 333 -28.42 46.73 -3.85
N GLN A 334 -28.62 47.00 -5.15
CA GLN A 334 -28.97 48.29 -5.82
C GLN A 334 -28.00 49.52 -5.74
N PRO A 335 -28.20 50.58 -6.57
CA PRO A 335 -28.63 50.68 -7.98
C PRO A 335 -27.60 51.46 -8.86
N SER A 336 -27.75 51.41 -10.19
CA SER A 336 -26.94 52.19 -11.14
C SER A 336 -27.42 53.64 -11.24
N VAL A 337 -26.50 54.59 -11.13
CA VAL A 337 -26.72 56.01 -11.47
C VAL A 337 -25.83 56.35 -12.66
N ALA A 338 -26.44 56.96 -13.68
CA ALA A 338 -25.82 57.36 -14.93
C ALA A 338 -24.73 58.44 -14.73
N MET A 339 -23.62 58.31 -15.46
CA MET A 339 -22.52 59.28 -15.47
C MET A 339 -22.83 60.45 -16.43
N PRO A 340 -22.64 61.72 -16.00
CA PRO A 340 -22.70 62.92 -16.84
C PRO A 340 -21.31 63.25 -17.47
N PRO A 341 -21.20 64.26 -18.35
CA PRO A 341 -20.06 64.45 -19.28
C PRO A 341 -18.82 65.01 -18.55
N PRO A 342 -17.63 65.07 -19.19
CA PRO A 342 -16.35 65.06 -18.49
C PRO A 342 -16.12 66.32 -17.67
N LYS A 343 -15.71 66.14 -16.40
CA LYS A 343 -15.32 67.23 -15.49
C LYS A 343 -13.91 67.71 -15.78
N ARG A 344 -13.72 69.03 -15.66
CA ARG A 344 -12.42 69.71 -15.60
C ARG A 344 -11.58 69.14 -14.46
N GLU A 345 -10.29 68.93 -14.71
CA GLU A 345 -9.34 68.33 -13.76
C GLU A 345 -9.28 69.10 -12.44
N ASP A 346 -9.65 68.42 -11.35
CA ASP A 346 -9.57 68.94 -9.98
C ASP A 346 -8.13 68.82 -9.43
N PRO A 347 -7.61 69.82 -8.71
CA PRO A 347 -6.24 69.79 -8.17
C PRO A 347 -6.00 68.65 -7.14
N LEU A 348 -7.08 68.08 -6.58
CA LEU A 348 -7.01 66.92 -5.68
C LEU A 348 -6.66 65.61 -6.40
N ASP A 349 -7.05 65.46 -7.67
CA ASP A 349 -6.71 64.28 -8.49
C ASP A 349 -5.22 64.27 -8.87
N ILE A 350 -4.61 65.46 -9.00
CA ILE A 350 -3.17 65.58 -9.22
C ILE A 350 -2.40 65.13 -7.97
N GLN A 351 -2.87 65.51 -6.78
CA GLN A 351 -2.30 65.02 -5.51
C GLN A 351 -2.49 63.51 -5.34
N ALA A 352 -3.67 62.96 -5.67
CA ALA A 352 -3.91 61.53 -5.59
C ALA A 352 -2.97 60.74 -6.53
N LYS A 353 -2.79 61.20 -7.77
CA LYS A 353 -1.84 60.60 -8.73
C LYS A 353 -0.40 60.62 -8.20
N GLN A 354 0.02 61.70 -7.54
CA GLN A 354 1.35 61.78 -6.91
C GLN A 354 1.51 60.78 -5.77
N VAL A 355 0.50 60.66 -4.88
CA VAL A 355 0.53 59.68 -3.77
C VAL A 355 0.58 58.24 -4.30
N PHE A 356 -0.20 57.91 -5.33
CA PHE A 356 -0.16 56.58 -5.95
C PHE A 356 1.19 56.29 -6.61
N ALA A 357 1.79 57.28 -7.27
CA ALA A 357 3.14 57.13 -7.84
C ALA A 357 4.19 56.86 -6.73
N SER A 358 4.11 57.56 -5.60
CA SER A 358 4.97 57.32 -4.44
C SER A 358 4.75 55.94 -3.82
N LEU A 359 3.50 55.48 -3.66
CA LEU A 359 3.19 54.14 -3.17
C LEU A 359 3.70 53.05 -4.11
N GLN A 360 3.61 53.28 -5.42
CA GLN A 360 4.10 52.33 -6.41
C GLN A 360 5.64 52.26 -6.42
N ALA A 361 6.32 53.39 -6.26
CA ALA A 361 7.77 53.42 -6.07
C ALA A 361 8.19 52.68 -4.79
N TRP A 362 7.45 52.86 -3.69
CA TRP A 362 7.72 52.16 -2.44
C TRP A 362 7.49 50.64 -2.58
N LYS A 363 6.39 50.24 -3.22
CA LYS A 363 6.12 48.83 -3.54
C LYS A 363 7.25 48.20 -4.35
N SER A 364 7.71 48.86 -5.42
CA SER A 364 8.81 48.36 -6.24
C SER A 364 10.14 48.26 -5.48
N SER A 365 10.40 49.20 -4.56
CA SER A 365 11.56 49.14 -3.66
C SER A 365 11.48 47.96 -2.69
N LEU A 366 10.31 47.72 -2.11
CA LEU A 366 10.08 46.62 -1.18
C LEU A 366 10.17 45.26 -1.89
N GLU A 367 9.64 45.14 -3.11
CA GLU A 367 9.82 43.97 -3.97
C GLU A 367 11.29 43.72 -4.32
N ALA A 368 12.09 44.77 -4.51
CA ALA A 368 13.53 44.63 -4.73
C ALA A 368 14.26 44.09 -3.49
N GLN A 369 13.96 44.63 -2.30
CA GLN A 369 14.52 44.14 -1.04
C GLN A 369 14.14 42.68 -0.76
N VAL A 370 12.88 42.30 -1.02
CA VAL A 370 12.43 40.91 -0.88
C VAL A 370 13.19 39.99 -1.84
N ARG A 371 13.41 40.41 -3.10
CA ARG A 371 14.22 39.62 -4.05
C ARG A 371 15.66 39.44 -3.58
N GLU A 372 16.28 40.50 -3.06
CA GLU A 372 17.64 40.46 -2.53
C GLU A 372 17.76 39.52 -1.32
N LEU A 373 16.84 39.63 -0.36
CA LEU A 373 16.80 38.72 0.80
C LEU A 373 16.54 37.28 0.37
N THR A 374 15.67 37.06 -0.62
CA THR A 374 15.41 35.71 -1.15
C THR A 374 16.67 35.10 -1.77
N ALA A 375 17.45 35.89 -2.52
CA ALA A 375 18.71 35.45 -3.09
C ALA A 375 19.76 35.16 -1.99
N ALA A 376 19.84 36.01 -0.96
CA ALA A 376 20.74 35.80 0.18
C ALA A 376 20.40 34.51 0.96
N VAL A 377 19.10 34.23 1.18
CA VAL A 377 18.64 32.99 1.83
C VAL A 377 18.97 31.77 0.98
N ALA A 378 18.79 31.83 -0.35
CA ALA A 378 19.16 30.74 -1.24
C ALA A 378 20.67 30.45 -1.19
N LYS A 379 21.51 31.49 -1.17
CA LYS A 379 22.96 31.36 -1.00
C LYS A 379 23.32 30.73 0.35
N ALA A 380 22.74 31.22 1.43
CA ALA A 380 22.98 30.69 2.78
C ALA A 380 22.59 29.21 2.91
N LYS A 381 21.50 28.78 2.25
CA LYS A 381 21.12 27.36 2.19
C LYS A 381 22.18 26.51 1.48
N SER A 382 22.68 26.96 0.33
CA SER A 382 23.74 26.24 -0.38
C SER A 382 25.05 26.15 0.40
N GLU A 383 25.43 27.24 1.10
CA GLU A 383 26.62 27.24 1.97
C GLU A 383 26.44 26.31 3.17
N HIS A 384 25.22 26.22 3.72
CA HIS A 384 24.88 25.30 4.81
C HIS A 384 24.95 23.83 4.36
N GLU A 385 24.41 23.50 3.18
CA GLU A 385 24.48 22.14 2.61
C GLU A 385 25.92 21.67 2.40
N VAL A 386 26.80 22.55 1.90
CA VAL A 386 28.23 22.24 1.74
C VAL A 386 28.90 22.02 3.10
N ALA A 387 28.66 22.92 4.07
CA ALA A 387 29.23 22.79 5.42
C ALA A 387 28.74 21.52 6.14
N GLN A 388 27.49 21.13 5.92
CA GLN A 388 26.94 19.88 6.46
C GLN A 388 27.66 18.66 5.86
N CYS A 389 27.87 18.63 4.54
CA CYS A 389 28.61 17.55 3.87
C CYS A 389 30.06 17.45 4.39
N GLU A 390 30.76 18.58 4.56
CA GLU A 390 32.10 18.61 5.13
C GLU A 390 32.15 18.11 6.57
N TYR A 391 31.15 18.49 7.39
CA TYR A 391 31.00 18.00 8.76
C TYR A 391 30.79 16.48 8.80
N GLU A 392 29.87 15.95 8.00
CA GLU A 392 29.58 14.51 7.92
C GLU A 392 30.83 13.73 7.49
N HIS A 393 31.59 14.26 6.52
CA HIS A 393 32.86 13.66 6.10
C HIS A 393 33.91 13.65 7.23
N ALA A 394 34.08 14.78 7.93
CA ALA A 394 35.01 14.87 9.06
C ALA A 394 34.59 13.95 10.22
N GLU A 395 33.29 13.81 10.46
CA GLU A 395 32.76 12.90 11.47
C GLU A 395 33.03 11.44 11.12
N LEU A 396 32.86 11.05 9.85
CA LEU A 396 33.21 9.71 9.38
C LEU A 396 34.70 9.41 9.60
N GLN A 397 35.58 10.34 9.24
CA GLN A 397 37.02 10.20 9.49
C GLN A 397 37.34 10.05 10.98
N ARG A 398 36.69 10.86 11.84
CA ARG A 398 36.83 10.74 13.30
C ARG A 398 36.44 9.34 13.78
N ARG A 399 35.30 8.81 13.33
CA ARG A 399 34.81 7.46 13.71
C ARG A 399 35.76 6.36 13.26
N LEU A 400 36.33 6.46 12.05
CA LEU A 400 37.29 5.48 11.53
C LEU A 400 38.59 5.46 12.37
N VAL A 401 39.12 6.64 12.71
CA VAL A 401 40.30 6.76 13.58
C VAL A 401 40.00 6.21 14.96
N GLU A 402 38.84 6.54 15.54
CA GLU A 402 38.40 6.03 16.84
C GLU A 402 38.27 4.50 16.85
N ARG A 403 37.65 3.91 15.81
CA ARG A 403 37.59 2.44 15.65
C ARG A 403 38.98 1.82 15.58
N SER A 404 39.89 2.39 14.77
CA SER A 404 41.26 1.89 14.65
C SER A 404 42.01 1.98 15.98
N ALA A 405 41.82 3.06 16.74
CA ALA A 405 42.42 3.23 18.06
C ALA A 405 41.87 2.20 19.06
N ASN A 406 40.55 2.01 19.09
CA ASN A 406 39.89 1.04 19.98
C ASN A 406 40.34 -0.40 19.68
N ARG A 407 40.52 -0.75 18.40
CA ARG A 407 41.09 -2.06 17.99
C ARG A 407 42.53 -2.24 18.47
N ALA A 408 43.36 -1.20 18.38
CA ALA A 408 44.73 -1.25 18.88
C ALA A 408 44.77 -1.43 20.41
N VAL A 409 43.92 -0.71 21.14
CA VAL A 409 43.79 -0.86 22.61
C VAL A 409 43.33 -2.27 22.98
N LEU A 410 42.35 -2.82 22.26
CA LEU A 410 41.89 -4.20 22.43
C LEU A 410 43.03 -5.20 22.20
N ALA A 411 43.79 -5.06 21.11
CA ALA A 411 44.92 -5.92 20.80
C ALA A 411 45.97 -5.91 21.91
N LEU A 412 46.31 -4.73 22.41
CA LEU A 412 47.20 -4.58 23.58
C LEU A 412 46.64 -5.28 24.81
N SER A 413 45.33 -5.14 25.10
CA SER A 413 44.69 -5.78 26.26
C SER A 413 44.68 -7.32 26.18
N MET A 414 44.60 -7.88 24.96
CA MET A 414 44.64 -9.32 24.72
C MET A 414 46.06 -9.87 24.55
N GLY A 415 47.09 -9.02 24.57
CA GLY A 415 48.49 -9.41 24.32
C GLY A 415 48.76 -9.85 22.89
N GLN A 416 47.94 -9.41 21.93
CA GLN A 416 48.08 -9.72 20.50
C GLN A 416 48.60 -8.50 19.73
N ALA A 417 49.29 -8.72 18.61
CA ALA A 417 49.81 -7.63 17.77
C ALA A 417 48.68 -6.88 17.04
N THR A 418 47.66 -7.62 16.61
CA THR A 418 46.43 -7.11 15.97
C THR A 418 45.26 -8.01 16.38
N VAL A 419 44.05 -7.44 16.38
CA VAL A 419 42.81 -8.20 16.50
C VAL A 419 41.96 -7.83 15.29
N ASP A 420 41.86 -8.75 14.35
CA ASP A 420 41.15 -8.50 13.10
C ASP A 420 39.65 -8.83 13.26
N PRO A 421 38.76 -7.94 12.79
CA PRO A 421 37.34 -8.18 12.83
C PRO A 421 36.93 -9.33 11.88
N PRO A 422 35.79 -9.99 12.14
CA PRO A 422 35.25 -10.99 11.23
C PRO A 422 34.96 -10.35 9.86
N THR A 423 35.49 -10.97 8.81
CA THR A 423 35.28 -10.51 7.44
C THR A 423 34.07 -11.16 6.82
N ARG A 424 33.28 -10.34 6.13
CA ARG A 424 32.18 -10.79 5.31
C ARG A 424 32.70 -11.61 4.14
N THR A 425 32.47 -12.92 4.18
CA THR A 425 32.87 -13.85 3.11
C THR A 425 31.73 -14.79 2.82
N ILE A 426 31.44 -15.00 1.53
CA ILE A 426 30.52 -16.05 1.10
C ILE A 426 31.27 -17.37 1.27
N VAL A 427 30.85 -18.19 2.23
CA VAL A 427 31.46 -19.50 2.49
C VAL A 427 30.51 -20.55 1.94
N ASN A 428 31.00 -21.51 1.16
CA ASN A 428 30.22 -22.69 0.79
C ASN A 428 30.56 -23.83 1.76
N LYS A 429 29.62 -24.21 2.62
CA LYS A 429 29.78 -25.32 3.57
C LYS A 429 29.15 -26.61 3.01
N PRO A 430 29.69 -27.79 3.37
CA PRO A 430 29.04 -29.06 3.03
C PRO A 430 27.62 -29.09 3.59
N GLY A 431 26.63 -29.41 2.76
CA GLY A 431 25.21 -29.43 3.16
C GLY A 431 24.42 -28.19 2.75
N ASP A 432 25.07 -27.08 2.33
CA ASP A 432 24.36 -25.87 1.88
C ASP A 432 23.44 -26.13 0.66
N LEU A 433 23.74 -27.15 -0.15
CA LEU A 433 22.91 -27.57 -1.29
C LEU A 433 21.60 -28.25 -0.88
N LYS A 434 21.50 -28.72 0.36
CA LYS A 434 20.28 -29.35 0.90
C LYS A 434 19.34 -28.34 1.54
N LEU A 435 19.82 -27.12 1.78
CA LEU A 435 19.03 -26.03 2.35
C LEU A 435 18.10 -25.44 1.27
N PRO A 436 16.95 -24.86 1.69
CA PRO A 436 16.10 -24.12 0.78
C PRO A 436 16.89 -23.02 0.04
N PRO A 437 16.54 -22.72 -1.22
CA PRO A 437 17.19 -21.64 -1.95
C PRO A 437 16.96 -20.32 -1.21
N LEU A 438 18.00 -19.50 -1.12
CA LEU A 438 17.83 -18.11 -0.67
C LEU A 438 16.96 -17.34 -1.67
N PRO A 439 16.36 -16.21 -1.25
CA PRO A 439 15.68 -15.29 -2.16
C PRO A 439 16.63 -14.86 -3.30
N THR A 440 16.07 -14.43 -4.43
CA THR A 440 16.86 -13.89 -5.54
C THR A 440 17.71 -12.71 -5.06
N ASP A 441 18.86 -12.47 -5.69
CA ASP A 441 19.75 -11.35 -5.30
C ASP A 441 19.00 -10.00 -5.34
N ASP A 442 18.07 -9.82 -6.29
CA ASP A 442 17.18 -8.64 -6.36
C ASP A 442 16.24 -8.52 -5.14
N ALA A 443 15.70 -9.65 -4.67
CA ALA A 443 14.86 -9.66 -3.48
C ALA A 443 15.67 -9.36 -2.21
N ILE A 444 16.92 -9.87 -2.12
CA ILE A 444 17.82 -9.55 -1.01
C ILE A 444 18.21 -8.07 -1.02
N ALA A 445 18.47 -7.50 -2.20
CA ALA A 445 18.71 -6.07 -2.34
C ALA A 445 17.50 -5.24 -1.90
N ALA A 446 16.28 -5.65 -2.30
CA ALA A 446 15.05 -5.01 -1.85
C ALA A 446 14.88 -5.10 -0.32
N LEU A 447 15.15 -6.26 0.30
CA LEU A 447 15.13 -6.42 1.76
C LEU A 447 16.12 -5.47 2.44
N ALA A 448 17.31 -5.31 1.88
CA ALA A 448 18.34 -4.42 2.42
C ALA A 448 17.93 -2.94 2.32
N THR A 449 17.32 -2.54 1.20
CA THR A 449 16.76 -1.19 1.01
C THR A 449 15.61 -0.92 1.97
N THR A 450 14.67 -1.87 2.13
CA THR A 450 13.55 -1.73 3.08
C THR A 450 14.05 -1.62 4.51
N LEU A 451 15.03 -2.44 4.91
CA LEU A 451 15.64 -2.33 6.23
C LEU A 451 16.30 -0.96 6.45
N GLU A 452 16.97 -0.41 5.44
CA GLU A 452 17.62 0.92 5.53
C GLU A 452 16.59 2.05 5.67
N LEU A 453 15.50 2.01 4.90
CA LEU A 453 14.47 3.06 4.87
C LEU A 453 13.51 2.98 6.06
N ASP A 454 12.97 1.79 6.34
CA ASP A 454 11.91 1.59 7.34
C ASP A 454 12.44 1.16 8.71
N HIS A 455 13.74 0.84 8.81
CA HIS A 455 14.44 0.34 10.01
C HIS A 455 14.05 -1.07 10.48
N PHE A 456 13.09 -1.70 9.82
CA PHE A 456 12.71 -3.10 9.96
C PHE A 456 12.24 -3.67 8.61
N VAL A 457 12.25 -4.99 8.48
CA VAL A 457 11.72 -5.69 7.31
C VAL A 457 11.12 -7.04 7.72
N ILE A 458 10.04 -7.42 7.04
CA ILE A 458 9.34 -8.69 7.22
C ILE A 458 9.49 -9.50 5.94
N PHE A 459 9.85 -10.77 6.07
CA PHE A 459 10.00 -11.70 4.97
C PHE A 459 9.29 -13.01 5.29
N ASP A 460 8.25 -13.35 4.52
CA ASP A 460 7.45 -14.55 4.69
C ASP A 460 7.97 -15.70 3.81
N ASN A 461 7.79 -16.94 4.28
CA ASN A 461 8.23 -18.16 3.61
C ASN A 461 9.76 -18.28 3.47
N PHE A 462 10.50 -18.05 4.56
CA PHE A 462 11.97 -18.03 4.53
C PHE A 462 12.60 -19.42 4.37
N LEU A 463 12.15 -20.40 5.14
CA LEU A 463 12.65 -21.78 5.10
C LEU A 463 11.83 -22.68 4.17
N GLY A 464 10.59 -22.29 3.88
CA GLY A 464 9.58 -23.14 3.28
C GLY A 464 8.81 -23.92 4.35
N HIS A 465 7.57 -24.29 4.00
CA HIS A 465 6.60 -24.88 4.93
C HIS A 465 7.14 -26.12 5.66
N ASP A 466 7.71 -27.08 4.92
CA ASP A 466 8.16 -28.37 5.49
C ASP A 466 9.28 -28.19 6.52
N MET A 467 10.28 -27.34 6.21
CA MET A 467 11.41 -27.09 7.10
C MET A 467 10.98 -26.28 8.32
N ALA A 468 10.11 -25.28 8.15
CA ALA A 468 9.60 -24.48 9.25
C ALA A 468 8.71 -25.28 10.20
N LEU A 469 7.88 -26.18 9.68
CA LEU A 469 7.03 -27.05 10.48
C LEU A 469 7.87 -28.09 11.24
N ALA A 470 8.86 -28.70 10.59
CA ALA A 470 9.80 -29.62 11.26
C ALA A 470 10.59 -28.91 12.39
N LEU A 471 10.96 -27.63 12.18
CA LEU A 471 11.59 -26.82 13.22
C LEU A 471 10.63 -26.52 14.37
N HIS A 472 9.35 -26.19 14.09
CA HIS A 472 8.32 -26.02 15.11
C HIS A 472 8.15 -27.28 15.97
N GLU A 473 7.96 -28.44 15.35
CA GLU A 473 7.83 -29.73 16.05
C GLU A 473 9.07 -30.03 16.90
N THR A 474 10.26 -29.73 16.39
CA THR A 474 11.51 -29.89 17.14
C THR A 474 11.55 -28.98 18.36
N LEU A 475 11.15 -27.71 18.25
CA LEU A 475 11.10 -26.78 19.37
C LEU A 475 10.04 -27.19 20.40
N ASP A 476 8.88 -27.66 19.96
CA ASP A 476 7.82 -28.10 20.86
C ASP A 476 8.23 -29.37 21.64
N ASN A 477 8.88 -30.31 20.94
CA ASN A 477 9.50 -31.49 21.57
C ASN A 477 10.62 -31.11 22.54
N LEU A 478 11.46 -30.13 22.20
CA LEU A 478 12.51 -29.64 23.10
C LEU A 478 11.93 -28.95 24.34
N HIS A 479 10.84 -28.19 24.19
CA HIS A 479 10.18 -27.52 25.32
C HIS A 479 9.50 -28.52 26.26
N THR A 480 8.90 -29.59 25.71
CA THR A 480 8.10 -30.55 26.48
C THR A 480 8.93 -31.70 27.06
N TYR A 481 9.86 -32.26 26.27
CA TYR A 481 10.60 -33.48 26.60
C TYR A 481 12.11 -33.33 26.39
N GLY A 482 12.59 -32.13 26.07
CA GLY A 482 13.95 -31.90 25.63
C GLY A 482 15.00 -32.21 26.70
N PRO A 483 16.21 -32.62 26.28
CA PRO A 483 17.34 -32.81 27.19
C PRO A 483 17.88 -31.48 27.75
N PHE A 484 17.53 -30.36 27.09
CA PHE A 484 17.93 -29.01 27.49
C PHE A 484 16.78 -28.31 28.23
N PRO A 485 16.98 -27.85 29.47
CA PRO A 485 15.94 -27.18 30.22
C PRO A 485 15.70 -25.77 29.68
N PHE A 486 14.44 -25.44 29.40
CA PHE A 486 14.02 -24.06 29.23
C PHE A 486 14.00 -23.36 30.60
N GLU A 487 14.62 -22.19 30.69
CA GLU A 487 14.65 -21.37 31.91
C GLU A 487 13.69 -20.19 31.77
N ARG A 488 13.14 -19.69 32.88
CA ARG A 488 12.32 -18.47 32.84
C ARG A 488 13.14 -17.29 32.31
N GLY A 489 12.53 -16.46 31.46
CA GLY A 489 13.16 -15.28 30.88
C GLY A 489 13.64 -14.31 31.95
N VAL A 490 14.95 -14.13 32.05
CA VAL A 490 15.57 -13.23 33.03
C VAL A 490 16.00 -11.91 32.37
N LEU A 491 15.81 -10.79 33.07
CA LEU A 491 16.35 -9.49 32.64
C LEU A 491 17.83 -9.44 32.99
N ALA A 492 18.66 -9.16 31.99
CA ALA A 492 20.09 -8.93 32.17
C ALA A 492 20.35 -7.42 32.19
N GLY A 493 20.76 -6.90 33.35
CA GLY A 493 21.12 -5.49 33.52
C GLY A 493 22.58 -5.19 33.15
N GLY A 494 22.87 -3.93 32.79
CA GLY A 494 24.22 -3.43 32.47
C GLY A 494 24.57 -3.47 30.98
N LYS A 495 25.74 -2.95 30.58
CA LYS A 495 26.16 -2.95 29.15
C LYS A 495 26.53 -4.34 28.64
N THR A 496 26.99 -5.20 29.53
CA THR A 496 27.50 -6.55 29.19
C THR A 496 26.51 -7.68 29.53
N GLY A 497 25.45 -7.40 30.29
CA GLY A 497 24.47 -8.40 30.75
C GLY A 497 25.03 -9.47 31.71
N ARG A 498 26.26 -9.27 32.23
CA ARG A 498 26.95 -10.25 33.11
C ARG A 498 26.66 -10.05 34.60
N ASN A 499 26.38 -8.83 35.03
CA ASN A 499 26.54 -8.44 36.43
C ASN A 499 25.26 -8.59 37.28
N LEU A 500 24.06 -8.48 36.70
CA LEU A 500 22.82 -8.67 37.43
C LEU A 500 21.75 -9.33 36.55
N ARG A 501 21.24 -10.47 37.00
CA ARG A 501 20.13 -11.23 36.42
C ARG A 501 18.99 -11.25 37.44
N TYR A 502 17.81 -10.76 37.09
CA TYR A 502 16.66 -10.77 37.99
C TYR A 502 15.36 -11.05 37.23
N GLU A 503 14.50 -11.86 37.84
CA GLU A 503 13.21 -12.27 37.29
C GLU A 503 12.13 -11.23 37.62
N MET A 504 11.38 -10.79 36.60
CA MET A 504 10.20 -9.95 36.78
C MET A 504 9.07 -10.47 35.88
N PRO A 505 8.21 -11.36 36.40
CA PRO A 505 7.11 -11.96 35.63
C PRO A 505 6.13 -10.93 35.05
N ALA A 506 5.98 -9.78 35.72
CA ALA A 506 5.17 -8.66 35.24
C ALA A 506 5.75 -7.94 34.02
N ILE A 507 7.05 -8.13 33.73
CA ILE A 507 7.77 -7.50 32.62
C ILE A 507 7.89 -8.47 31.45
N ARG A 508 8.21 -9.73 31.74
CA ARG A 508 8.47 -10.76 30.73
C ARG A 508 8.02 -12.13 31.25
N GLY A 509 7.23 -12.85 30.45
CA GLY A 509 6.61 -14.13 30.82
C GLY A 509 7.01 -15.32 29.93
N ASP A 510 8.13 -15.26 29.23
CA ASP A 510 8.60 -16.33 28.35
C ASP A 510 9.54 -17.32 29.07
N ASP A 511 9.64 -18.50 28.49
CA ASP A 511 10.68 -19.48 28.77
C ASP A 511 11.71 -19.42 27.63
N VAL A 512 12.99 -19.43 27.97
CA VAL A 512 14.10 -19.24 27.03
C VAL A 512 15.11 -20.37 27.12
N LEU A 513 15.65 -20.77 25.96
CA LEU A 513 16.76 -21.72 25.84
C LEU A 513 17.81 -21.15 24.90
N TRP A 514 19.07 -21.15 25.32
CA TRP A 514 20.18 -20.62 24.55
C TRP A 514 21.06 -21.74 23.99
N LEU A 515 21.24 -21.75 22.66
CA LEU A 515 22.08 -22.74 21.97
C LEU A 515 23.06 -22.02 21.03
N ASP A 516 24.23 -22.60 20.81
CA ASP A 516 25.21 -22.12 19.84
C ASP A 516 25.05 -22.83 18.47
N GLY A 517 24.49 -24.04 18.49
CA GLY A 517 24.38 -24.93 17.34
C GLY A 517 25.60 -25.85 17.17
N THR A 518 26.51 -25.84 18.16
CA THR A 518 27.73 -26.65 18.20
C THR A 518 27.69 -27.69 19.31
N GLU A 519 26.67 -27.64 20.18
CA GLU A 519 26.51 -28.55 21.31
C GLU A 519 26.16 -29.98 20.87
N ASP A 520 26.69 -30.97 21.60
CA ASP A 520 26.36 -32.38 21.40
C ASP A 520 24.87 -32.63 21.65
N GLY A 521 24.16 -33.16 20.65
CA GLY A 521 22.72 -33.39 20.71
C GLY A 521 21.85 -32.20 20.25
N CYS A 522 22.45 -31.13 19.74
CA CYS A 522 21.70 -30.07 19.07
C CYS A 522 20.96 -30.63 17.83
N PRO A 523 19.65 -30.38 17.66
CA PRO A 523 18.92 -30.88 16.50
C PRO A 523 19.51 -30.38 15.17
N GLU A 524 19.63 -31.27 14.19
CA GLU A 524 20.21 -30.93 12.87
C GLU A 524 19.45 -29.79 12.19
N ILE A 525 18.11 -29.79 12.29
CA ILE A 525 17.24 -28.76 11.73
C ILE A 525 17.54 -27.36 12.28
N LEU A 526 17.93 -27.26 13.55
CA LEU A 526 18.32 -25.98 14.17
C LEU A 526 19.65 -25.49 13.58
N VAL A 527 20.62 -26.38 13.44
CA VAL A 527 21.93 -26.06 12.84
C VAL A 527 21.77 -25.63 11.38
N GLN A 528 20.94 -26.33 10.62
CA GLN A 528 20.58 -25.98 9.24
C GLN A 528 19.90 -24.60 9.15
N THR A 529 19.00 -24.30 10.09
CA THR A 529 18.32 -23.00 10.15
C THR A 529 19.28 -21.86 10.48
N LEU A 530 20.16 -22.03 11.47
CA LEU A 530 21.20 -21.06 11.80
C LEU A 530 22.13 -20.81 10.61
N ARG A 531 22.48 -21.88 9.89
CA ARG A 531 23.26 -21.76 8.66
C ARG A 531 22.53 -20.92 7.61
N GLN A 532 21.23 -21.13 7.43
CA GLN A 532 20.44 -20.37 6.45
C GLN A 532 20.35 -18.88 6.82
N LEU A 533 20.18 -18.55 8.11
CA LEU A 533 20.23 -17.16 8.59
C LEU A 533 21.60 -16.52 8.36
N ASP A 534 22.68 -17.23 8.65
CA ASP A 534 24.04 -16.73 8.42
C ASP A 534 24.32 -16.46 6.94
N ARG A 535 23.86 -17.34 6.04
CA ARG A 535 23.96 -17.11 4.59
C ARG A 535 23.19 -15.88 4.14
N LEU A 536 22.01 -15.62 4.70
CA LEU A 536 21.26 -14.40 4.41
C LEU A 536 21.98 -13.16 4.97
N VAL A 537 22.22 -13.12 6.28
CA VAL A 537 22.62 -11.89 6.99
C VAL A 537 24.11 -11.59 6.87
N LEU A 538 24.96 -12.56 7.18
CA LEU A 538 26.41 -12.36 7.16
C LEU A 538 26.96 -12.31 5.74
N GLU A 539 26.41 -13.12 4.83
CA GLU A 539 26.98 -13.27 3.50
C GLU A 539 26.30 -12.35 2.47
N ARG A 540 24.96 -12.23 2.45
CA ARG A 540 24.21 -11.62 1.32
C ARG A 540 23.49 -10.29 1.57
N LEU A 541 23.01 -10.01 2.79
CA LEU A 541 22.30 -8.77 3.15
C LEU A 541 23.28 -7.58 3.29
N VAL A 542 23.39 -6.73 2.26
CA VAL A 542 24.30 -5.57 2.25
C VAL A 542 23.50 -4.28 2.15
N ASN A 543 23.69 -3.35 3.08
CA ASN A 543 23.30 -1.94 2.93
C ASN A 543 24.43 -1.03 3.47
N THR A 544 24.25 0.29 3.35
CA THR A 544 25.27 1.27 3.74
C THR A 544 25.76 1.03 5.18
N GLU A 545 24.86 1.01 6.14
CA GLU A 545 25.17 0.87 7.57
C GLU A 545 25.75 -0.51 7.93
N LEU A 546 25.20 -1.59 7.38
CA LEU A 546 25.70 -2.95 7.66
C LEU A 546 27.04 -3.23 6.98
N SER A 547 27.35 -2.55 5.87
CA SER A 547 28.64 -2.68 5.18
C SER A 547 29.81 -2.08 5.97
N GLU A 548 29.52 -1.10 6.83
CA GLU A 548 30.50 -0.47 7.72
C GLU A 548 30.73 -1.26 9.02
N CYS A 549 29.89 -2.25 9.31
CA CYS A 549 29.95 -3.07 10.52
C CYS A 549 30.61 -4.42 10.24
N ALA A 550 31.40 -4.90 11.20
CA ALA A 550 31.90 -6.26 11.18
C ALA A 550 30.93 -7.15 11.96
N LEU A 551 29.95 -7.74 11.26
CA LEU A 551 28.90 -8.50 11.91
C LEU A 551 29.39 -9.86 12.44
N MET A 552 29.00 -10.19 13.67
CA MET A 552 29.17 -11.53 14.25
C MET A 552 27.85 -12.04 14.85
N ARG A 553 27.54 -13.31 14.66
CA ARG A 553 26.35 -13.93 15.26
C ARG A 553 26.59 -14.29 16.74
N LYS A 554 25.58 -14.11 17.59
CA LYS A 554 25.51 -14.68 18.96
C LYS A 554 24.75 -16.01 19.02
N LYS A 555 24.78 -16.65 20.19
CA LYS A 555 23.93 -17.81 20.48
C LYS A 555 22.47 -17.50 20.13
N VAL A 556 21.78 -18.49 19.59
CA VAL A 556 20.36 -18.40 19.32
C VAL A 556 19.58 -18.50 20.62
N MET A 557 18.56 -17.67 20.75
CA MET A 557 17.58 -17.72 21.83
C MET A 557 16.30 -18.33 21.27
N LEU A 558 16.01 -19.57 21.68
CA LEU A 558 14.71 -20.20 21.49
C LEU A 558 13.78 -19.69 22.59
N THR A 559 12.61 -19.22 22.22
CA THR A 559 11.64 -18.65 23.15
C THR A 559 10.29 -19.33 23.02
N CYS A 560 9.67 -19.60 24.16
CA CYS A 560 8.30 -20.09 24.27
C CYS A 560 7.54 -19.17 25.23
N TYR A 561 6.53 -18.47 24.73
CA TYR A 561 5.53 -17.85 25.60
C TYR A 561 4.44 -18.92 25.81
N PRO A 562 4.23 -19.41 27.04
CA PRO A 562 3.39 -20.59 27.28
C PRO A 562 1.88 -20.34 27.08
N GLY A 563 1.45 -19.08 26.96
CA GLY A 563 0.04 -18.67 26.99
C GLY A 563 -0.26 -17.87 28.25
N GLU A 564 -1.53 -17.90 28.70
CA GLU A 564 -1.97 -17.32 29.99
C GLU A 564 -1.72 -15.80 30.14
N GLY A 565 -1.67 -15.07 29.03
CA GLY A 565 -1.39 -13.64 29.03
C GLY A 565 0.09 -13.29 29.16
N ALA A 566 0.99 -14.26 28.97
CA ALA A 566 2.42 -14.00 28.87
C ALA A 566 2.71 -12.93 27.81
N ALA A 567 3.51 -11.94 28.18
CA ALA A 567 3.80 -10.76 27.37
C ALA A 567 5.25 -10.33 27.57
N TYR A 568 5.69 -9.34 26.79
CA TYR A 568 6.93 -8.63 27.05
C TYR A 568 6.72 -7.14 26.82
N VAL A 569 6.82 -6.35 27.89
CA VAL A 569 6.61 -4.90 27.85
C VAL A 569 7.55 -4.18 26.89
N LYS A 570 7.17 -2.95 26.50
CA LYS A 570 7.95 -2.08 25.64
C LYS A 570 9.39 -1.88 26.11
N HIS A 571 10.33 -2.31 25.25
CA HIS A 571 11.77 -2.23 25.47
C HIS A 571 12.52 -1.94 24.16
N CYS A 572 13.84 -1.84 24.25
CA CYS A 572 14.77 -1.73 23.14
C CYS A 572 15.91 -2.72 23.41
N ASP A 573 16.37 -3.43 22.38
CA ASP A 573 17.36 -4.51 22.52
C ASP A 573 18.77 -4.00 22.80
N ASN A 574 19.09 -2.82 22.25
CA ASN A 574 20.35 -2.12 22.42
C ASN A 574 20.13 -0.66 22.85
N PRO A 575 19.72 -0.40 24.10
CA PRO A 575 19.47 0.96 24.57
C PRO A 575 20.77 1.72 24.91
N ASN A 576 21.86 1.00 25.21
CA ASN A 576 23.08 1.56 25.83
C ASN A 576 24.36 1.30 25.02
N GLY A 577 24.25 0.81 23.79
CA GLY A 577 25.39 0.46 22.95
C GLY A 577 26.09 -0.82 23.42
N ASN A 578 25.35 -1.93 23.57
CA ASN A 578 25.82 -3.25 23.99
C ASN A 578 26.41 -4.10 22.84
N GLY A 579 26.54 -3.52 21.64
CA GLY A 579 27.07 -4.17 20.46
C GLY A 579 26.03 -4.89 19.60
N ARG A 580 24.77 -5.06 20.03
CA ARG A 580 23.74 -5.67 19.18
C ARG A 580 23.37 -4.69 18.07
N LYS A 581 23.58 -5.10 16.82
CA LYS A 581 23.30 -4.26 15.64
C LYS A 581 21.95 -4.62 15.00
N LEU A 582 21.73 -5.91 14.76
CA LEU A 582 20.54 -6.41 14.07
C LEU A 582 19.89 -7.54 14.88
N THR A 583 18.59 -7.40 15.12
CA THR A 583 17.75 -8.44 15.71
C THR A 583 17.06 -9.19 14.59
N VAL A 584 17.16 -10.52 14.60
CA VAL A 584 16.55 -11.40 13.61
C VAL A 584 15.69 -12.43 14.33
N ILE A 585 14.38 -12.39 14.07
CA ILE A 585 13.39 -13.25 14.72
C ILE A 585 12.71 -14.10 13.64
N LEU A 586 12.78 -15.41 13.77
CA LEU A 586 11.99 -16.36 12.99
C LEU A 586 10.82 -16.87 13.82
N TYR A 587 9.61 -16.69 13.32
CA TYR A 587 8.39 -17.14 13.96
C TYR A 587 7.99 -18.54 13.50
N LEU A 588 7.49 -19.34 14.45
CA LEU A 588 7.30 -20.78 14.29
C LEU A 588 5.93 -21.21 14.80
N ASN A 589 4.86 -20.48 14.45
CA ASN A 589 3.52 -20.73 14.99
C ASN A 589 2.53 -21.10 13.88
N PRO A 590 2.26 -22.40 13.66
CA PRO A 590 1.27 -22.83 12.68
C PRO A 590 -0.14 -22.41 13.12
N TYR A 591 -1.00 -22.10 12.15
CA TYR A 591 -2.41 -21.76 12.37
C TYR A 591 -2.67 -20.55 13.29
N TRP A 592 -1.70 -19.64 13.42
CA TRP A 592 -1.85 -18.45 14.26
C TRP A 592 -2.98 -17.54 13.77
N THR A 593 -3.86 -17.13 14.68
CA THR A 593 -4.93 -16.16 14.40
C THR A 593 -4.75 -14.88 15.20
N PRO A 594 -5.30 -13.74 14.75
CA PRO A 594 -5.28 -12.50 15.54
C PRO A 594 -5.94 -12.63 16.92
N ALA A 595 -6.85 -13.60 17.09
CA ALA A 595 -7.53 -13.85 18.37
C ALA A 595 -6.59 -14.44 19.43
N ASP A 596 -5.49 -15.09 19.03
CA ASP A 596 -4.49 -15.68 19.94
C ASP A 596 -3.61 -14.63 20.63
N GLY A 597 -3.66 -13.37 20.15
CA GLY A 597 -2.85 -12.27 20.66
C GLY A 597 -1.39 -12.39 20.23
N GLY A 598 -0.45 -12.14 21.16
CA GLY A 598 0.99 -12.43 20.97
C GLY A 598 1.72 -11.65 19.86
N ALA A 599 1.05 -10.68 19.23
CA ALA A 599 1.64 -9.85 18.19
C ALA A 599 2.78 -9.00 18.73
N LEU A 600 3.84 -8.82 17.93
CA LEU A 600 4.91 -7.89 18.24
C LEU A 600 4.53 -6.50 17.70
N TRP A 601 4.56 -5.48 18.56
CA TRP A 601 4.34 -4.09 18.20
C TRP A 601 5.66 -3.35 18.14
N LEU A 602 6.03 -2.84 16.97
CA LEU A 602 7.13 -1.90 16.75
C LEU A 602 6.60 -0.46 16.86
N HIS A 603 7.29 0.40 17.60
CA HIS A 603 6.87 1.77 17.88
C HIS A 603 7.81 2.78 17.22
N HIS A 604 7.33 3.49 16.18
CA HIS A 604 8.06 4.55 15.49
C HIS A 604 7.37 5.90 15.68
N GLY A 605 7.83 6.65 16.69
CA GLY A 605 7.15 7.89 17.10
C GLY A 605 5.72 7.59 17.56
N ASP A 606 4.74 8.19 16.89
CA ASP A 606 3.30 7.95 17.14
C ASP A 606 2.74 6.78 16.31
N THR A 607 3.51 6.25 15.37
CA THR A 607 3.10 5.14 14.50
C THR A 607 3.45 3.80 15.14
N ARG A 608 2.54 2.82 15.02
CA ARG A 608 2.73 1.46 15.51
C ARG A 608 2.58 0.45 14.38
N HIS A 609 3.60 -0.39 14.18
CA HIS A 609 3.55 -1.50 13.23
C HIS A 609 3.29 -2.80 13.98
N THR A 610 2.32 -3.59 13.52
CA THR A 610 1.95 -4.86 14.14
C THR A 610 2.52 -6.01 13.31
N VAL A 611 3.28 -6.90 13.95
CA VAL A 611 3.87 -8.08 13.34
C VAL A 611 3.26 -9.32 13.99
N GLU A 612 2.43 -10.03 13.25
CA GLU A 612 1.87 -11.31 13.69
C GLU A 612 2.95 -12.39 13.63
N PRO A 613 3.06 -13.25 14.65
CA PRO A 613 4.11 -14.26 14.75
C PRO A 613 3.78 -15.52 13.93
N LEU A 614 3.51 -15.36 12.63
CA LEU A 614 3.11 -16.46 11.75
C LEU A 614 4.24 -17.48 11.49
N LEU A 615 3.91 -18.74 11.23
CA LEU A 615 4.87 -19.75 10.80
C LEU A 615 5.71 -19.28 9.61
N ASP A 616 7.02 -19.48 9.69
CA ASP A 616 8.00 -19.16 8.65
C ASP A 616 8.09 -17.68 8.26
N ARG A 617 7.66 -16.79 9.17
CA ARG A 617 7.88 -15.35 9.07
C ARG A 617 9.21 -14.96 9.71
N LEU A 618 10.08 -14.35 8.91
CA LEU A 618 11.32 -13.75 9.35
C LEU A 618 11.15 -12.24 9.53
N LEU A 619 11.47 -11.74 10.71
CA LEU A 619 11.49 -10.32 11.03
C LEU A 619 12.94 -9.89 11.31
N LEU A 620 13.40 -8.83 10.64
CA LEU A 620 14.68 -8.21 10.89
C LEU A 620 14.46 -6.75 11.28
N PHE A 621 15.13 -6.26 12.30
CA PHE A 621 15.12 -4.84 12.67
C PHE A 621 16.40 -4.43 13.36
N TYR A 622 16.79 -3.16 13.23
CA TYR A 622 17.95 -2.64 13.96
C TYR A 622 17.70 -2.69 15.46
N SER A 623 18.64 -3.24 16.23
CA SER A 623 18.45 -3.50 17.66
C SER A 623 18.46 -2.23 18.52
N ASP A 624 18.88 -1.09 17.98
CA ASP A 624 19.03 0.16 18.73
C ASP A 624 17.70 0.89 18.98
N LYS A 625 17.81 2.14 19.46
CA LYS A 625 16.67 2.98 19.87
C LYS A 625 15.69 3.31 18.74
N ARG A 626 16.01 2.99 17.49
CA ARG A 626 15.09 3.17 16.35
C ARG A 626 13.87 2.27 16.47
N ASN A 627 14.02 1.06 17.01
CA ASN A 627 12.95 0.06 17.06
C ASN A 627 12.54 -0.34 18.50
N PRO A 628 11.96 0.57 19.33
CA PRO A 628 11.30 0.17 20.56
C PRO A 628 10.12 -0.77 20.25
N HIS A 629 10.04 -1.90 20.94
CA HIS A 629 9.03 -2.92 20.65
C HIS A 629 8.52 -3.62 21.90
N GLU A 630 7.33 -4.21 21.78
CA GLU A 630 6.68 -5.01 22.83
C GLU A 630 5.96 -6.21 22.25
N VAL A 631 5.87 -7.29 23.02
CA VAL A 631 5.09 -8.48 22.69
C VAL A 631 3.79 -8.40 23.46
N GLN A 632 2.67 -8.38 22.74
CA GLN A 632 1.35 -8.37 23.34
C GLN A 632 1.07 -9.67 24.11
N PRO A 633 0.17 -9.62 25.11
CA PRO A 633 -0.29 -10.83 25.80
C PRO A 633 -0.76 -11.89 24.81
N THR A 634 -0.33 -13.14 25.03
CA THR A 634 -0.74 -14.29 24.22
C THR A 634 -1.59 -15.26 25.03
N THR A 635 -2.65 -15.79 24.41
CA THR A 635 -3.48 -16.87 25.00
C THR A 635 -3.04 -18.24 24.54
N ALA A 636 -2.38 -18.33 23.38
CA ALA A 636 -1.82 -19.56 22.84
C ALA A 636 -0.30 -19.65 23.04
N LYS A 637 0.24 -20.87 22.95
CA LYS A 637 1.68 -21.15 23.01
C LYS A 637 2.36 -20.53 21.80
N ARG A 638 3.34 -19.64 22.02
CA ARG A 638 4.02 -18.88 20.97
C ARG A 638 5.52 -19.14 20.99
N PHE A 639 6.01 -19.77 19.94
CA PHE A 639 7.42 -20.01 19.68
C PHE A 639 8.04 -18.95 18.77
N ALA A 640 9.27 -18.58 19.10
CA ALA A 640 10.12 -17.79 18.21
C ALA A 640 11.59 -18.14 18.43
N MET A 641 12.36 -18.06 17.35
CA MET A 641 13.81 -18.21 17.36
C MET A 641 14.44 -16.84 17.10
N THR A 642 15.20 -16.31 18.06
CA THR A 642 15.84 -14.99 17.96
C THR A 642 17.36 -15.13 17.88
N VAL A 643 17.96 -14.42 16.93
CA VAL A 643 19.40 -14.32 16.75
C VAL A 643 19.77 -12.84 16.71
N TRP A 644 20.78 -12.45 17.48
CA TRP A 644 21.37 -11.11 17.37
C TRP A 644 22.69 -11.18 16.61
N TYR A 645 22.81 -10.29 15.64
CA TYR A 645 24.06 -9.99 14.96
C TYR A 645 24.67 -8.75 15.59
N MET A 646 25.86 -8.92 16.14
CA MET A 646 26.60 -7.87 16.85
C MET A 646 27.50 -7.13 15.88
N ASP A 647 27.64 -5.82 16.03
CA ASP A 647 28.79 -5.10 15.50
C ASP A 647 30.00 -5.42 16.38
N TRP A 648 30.98 -6.10 15.81
CA TRP A 648 32.15 -6.57 16.53
C TRP A 648 32.92 -5.42 17.20
N ASP A 649 33.02 -4.25 16.55
CA ASP A 649 33.74 -3.10 17.11
C ASP A 649 33.04 -2.56 18.36
N GLU A 650 31.73 -2.33 18.29
CA GLU A 650 30.93 -1.86 19.41
C GLU A 650 30.91 -2.89 20.54
N TYR A 651 30.74 -4.17 20.19
CA TYR A 651 30.74 -5.27 21.15
C TYR A 651 32.08 -5.36 21.88
N MET A 652 33.23 -5.32 21.18
CA MET A 652 34.55 -5.37 21.83
C MET A 652 34.80 -4.17 22.74
N GLN A 653 34.39 -2.96 22.35
CA GLN A 653 34.50 -1.77 23.21
C GLN A 653 33.78 -1.98 24.55
N THR A 654 32.59 -2.58 24.54
CA THR A 654 31.86 -2.88 25.79
C THR A 654 32.57 -3.90 26.67
N GLN A 655 33.40 -4.78 26.09
CA GLN A 655 34.13 -5.80 26.84
C GLN A 655 35.40 -5.25 27.50
N VAL A 656 36.04 -4.24 26.89
CA VAL A 656 37.29 -3.65 27.37
C VAL A 656 37.05 -2.54 28.38
N PHE A 657 36.09 -1.67 28.12
CA PHE A 657 35.78 -0.53 28.98
C PHE A 657 34.63 -0.89 29.92
N LEU A 658 34.93 -1.72 30.92
CA LEU A 658 33.98 -2.03 31.99
C LEU A 658 33.67 -0.74 32.76
N GLU A 659 32.40 -0.34 32.80
CA GLU A 659 31.94 0.68 33.74
C GLU A 659 32.08 0.15 35.18
N ASP A 660 32.38 1.03 36.13
CA ASP A 660 32.52 0.67 37.54
C ASP A 660 31.23 0.00 38.06
N ASP A 661 31.33 -1.18 38.68
CA ASP A 661 30.18 -2.05 39.03
C ASP A 661 29.08 -1.30 39.80
N ASN A 662 29.46 -0.31 40.61
CA ASN A 662 28.52 0.54 41.36
C ASN A 662 27.65 1.45 40.47
N THR A 663 28.22 1.96 39.38
CA THR A 663 27.49 2.79 38.42
C THR A 663 26.53 1.95 37.57
N GLU A 664 26.91 0.72 37.20
CA GLU A 664 26.03 -0.22 36.54
C GLU A 664 24.84 -0.61 37.43
N ARG A 665 25.12 -0.94 38.70
CA ARG A 665 24.08 -1.33 39.68
C ARG A 665 23.04 -0.21 39.89
N SER A 666 23.50 1.04 40.00
CA SER A 666 22.62 2.21 40.14
C SER A 666 21.72 2.44 38.92
N LYS A 667 22.24 2.22 37.71
CA LYS A 667 21.44 2.31 36.46
C LYS A 667 20.36 1.22 36.42
N ILE A 668 20.70 0.00 36.82
CA ILE A 668 19.77 -1.14 36.88
C ILE A 668 18.66 -0.87 37.91
N GLU A 669 19.00 -0.36 39.10
CA GLU A 669 18.01 0.01 40.11
C GLU A 669 17.06 1.12 39.64
N ALA A 670 17.58 2.11 38.91
CA ALA A 670 16.76 3.16 38.28
C ALA A 670 15.82 2.58 37.20
N GLU A 671 16.29 1.59 36.43
CA GLU A 671 15.50 0.92 35.41
C GLU A 671 14.37 0.08 36.03
N ILE A 672 14.67 -0.69 37.08
CA ILE A 672 13.67 -1.41 37.89
C ILE A 672 12.62 -0.43 38.45
N LYS A 673 13.05 0.71 38.99
CA LYS A 673 12.15 1.74 39.54
C LYS A 673 11.24 2.34 38.46
N LYS A 674 11.75 2.50 37.23
CA LYS A 674 10.98 2.98 36.08
C LYS A 674 9.92 1.97 35.64
N PHE A 675 10.23 0.67 35.67
CA PHE A 675 9.25 -0.37 35.39
C PHE A 675 8.17 -0.44 36.46
N LYS A 676 8.55 -0.40 37.74
CA LYS A 676 7.60 -0.38 38.88
C LYS A 676 6.70 0.85 38.93
N ALA A 677 7.09 1.95 38.29
CA ALA A 677 6.27 3.16 38.21
C ALA A 677 5.27 3.17 37.04
N ARG A 678 5.37 2.19 36.12
CA ARG A 678 4.50 2.05 34.93
C ARG A 678 3.46 0.95 35.05
N THR A 679 3.70 -0.04 35.93
CA THR A 679 2.67 -0.92 36.51
C THR A 679 1.88 -0.17 37.57
#